data_AF-A0A6J3GV93-F1
#
_entry.id   AF-A0A6J3GV93-F1
#
_cell.length_a   1.000
_cell.length_b   1.000
_cell.length_c   1.000
_cell.angle_alpha   90.00
_cell.angle_beta   90.00
_cell.angle_gamma   90.00
#
_symmetry.space_group_name_H-M   'P 1'
#
loop_
_entity.id
_entity.type
_entity.pdbx_description
1 polymer ?
#
loop_
_entity_poly.entity_id
_entity_poly.type
_entity_poly.pdbx_seq_one_letter_code
_entity_poly.pdbx_strand_id
1 'polypeptide(L)'
;MTDAAWTVVRHGGPDAVTVPGAPSGRPRSAASFAYAAGAGQLRAAVGLAERCEQRLALRCGTARRPDLRDGTPLSWWVGRTNETHTYWGGSLPDAQKCTCGLEGNCIDSQYYCNCDAGRNEWTSDTIVFSQKEHLPVTQIVMMDGGRPHSEAAYTLGPLLCHGDKSFWNSASFNTETSYLHFPAFHGELTADVCFFFKTTVSSGVFMENLGITDFIRLELRAPTEVTFSFDVGNGPCEVTVQSPTPFNDNRWHHVRAERNVKGASLQVDQLPRKMQPAPADGRVRLQLNSQLFIGGTATRQRGFLGCIRSLQLNGVALDLEERATVTPGVEPGCAGHCSSYGHLCRNEGKCREKRRGVTCDCAFSAYDGPFCSNEISAYFGTGSSMTYNFQEHYTLSENSSSLVSSLHRDVTLTREMITLSFRTTRTPSLLLYVSSFYEEYLSVILANNGSLQIRYKLDRHQNPDAFNFDFKNMADGHLHQVKINREEAVVIVEVNQSAKKQVILSSGTEFNAVKSLILGKFLEVADTDPDTRRAAASGFTGCLSAVRFGRAAPLKAALRPSGPSRVTVRGHVAPMTGCAAGAASGSPARGLAPRLAGGTGRSGPADEGEPLVNADRRDSAVIGGVIAVVIFILLCITAIAIRVYQQRKLRKENESKVSKKEEC
;
A
#
# COMPACT_ATOMS: atom_id res chain seq x y z
N MET A 1 10.01 6.15 6.99
CA MET A 1 10.22 6.13 5.52
C MET A 1 8.95 5.55 4.90
N THR A 2 8.46 6.09 3.79
CA THR A 2 7.25 5.59 3.13
C THR A 2 7.56 4.37 2.29
N ASP A 3 6.86 3.27 2.54
CA ASP A 3 7.02 2.00 1.81
C ASP A 3 6.47 2.17 0.38
N ALA A 4 7.37 2.22 -0.60
CA ALA A 4 7.04 2.37 -2.02
C ALA A 4 7.18 1.01 -2.72
N ALA A 5 6.25 0.68 -3.62
CA ALA A 5 6.35 -0.52 -4.44
C ALA A 5 7.36 -0.30 -5.58
N TRP A 6 8.34 -1.19 -5.69
CA TRP A 6 9.40 -1.14 -6.71
C TRP A 6 9.28 -2.30 -7.69
N THR A 7 9.30 -1.99 -8.98
CA THR A 7 9.57 -2.93 -10.07
C THR A 7 11.06 -3.24 -10.10
N VAL A 8 11.41 -4.53 -9.97
CA VAL A 8 12.80 -5.00 -9.90
C VAL A 8 13.16 -5.73 -11.19
N VAL A 9 14.09 -5.19 -11.99
CA VAL A 9 14.57 -5.83 -13.22
C VAL A 9 16.00 -6.32 -13.03
N ARG A 10 16.19 -7.64 -13.09
CA ARG A 10 17.51 -8.30 -12.94
C ARG A 10 18.24 -8.39 -14.28
N HIS A 11 19.57 -8.39 -14.22
CA HIS A 11 20.46 -8.72 -15.33
C HIS A 11 21.08 -10.12 -15.16
N GLY A 12 21.53 -10.72 -16.26
CA GLY A 12 22.34 -11.93 -16.32
C GLY A 12 23.86 -11.67 -16.42
N GLY A 13 24.33 -10.47 -16.05
CA GLY A 13 25.76 -10.19 -15.89
C GLY A 13 26.33 -10.80 -14.59
N PRO A 14 27.66 -10.79 -14.41
CA PRO A 14 28.35 -11.43 -13.27
C PRO A 14 27.99 -10.80 -11.92
N ASP A 15 27.88 -11.64 -10.88
CA ASP A 15 27.55 -11.23 -9.50
C ASP A 15 28.61 -10.32 -8.85
N ALA A 16 29.89 -10.54 -9.20
CA ALA A 16 31.00 -9.68 -8.81
C ALA A 16 32.06 -9.65 -9.91
N VAL A 17 32.64 -8.48 -10.15
CA VAL A 17 33.71 -8.27 -11.13
C VAL A 17 34.95 -7.80 -10.40
N THR A 18 35.99 -8.63 -10.40
CA THR A 18 37.30 -8.29 -9.84
C THR A 18 38.12 -7.51 -10.86
N VAL A 19 38.74 -6.43 -10.39
CA VAL A 19 39.65 -5.55 -11.13
C VAL A 19 41.06 -5.75 -10.55
N PRO A 20 41.93 -6.54 -11.21
CA PRO A 20 43.27 -6.80 -10.71
C PRO A 20 44.20 -5.62 -11.02
N GLY A 21 44.96 -5.15 -10.02
CA GLY A 21 46.02 -4.16 -10.21
C GLY A 21 47.17 -4.71 -11.04
N ALA A 22 47.72 -3.87 -11.93
CA ALA A 22 48.82 -4.24 -12.82
C ALA A 22 49.99 -3.23 -12.75
N PRO A 23 51.24 -3.71 -12.80
CA PRO A 23 52.43 -2.86 -12.69
C PRO A 23 52.71 -2.01 -13.95
N SER A 24 52.03 -2.30 -15.07
CA SER A 24 52.06 -1.51 -16.29
C SER A 24 50.65 -1.42 -16.87
N GLY A 25 50.24 -0.21 -17.29
CA GLY A 25 48.84 0.10 -17.55
C GLY A 25 48.23 -0.67 -18.73
N ARG A 26 47.53 -1.78 -18.44
CA ARG A 26 46.17 -2.14 -18.92
C ARG A 26 45.81 -3.61 -18.61
N PRO A 27 45.08 -3.85 -17.52
CA PRO A 27 43.91 -4.70 -17.55
C PRO A 27 42.67 -3.80 -17.48
N ARG A 28 41.80 -3.89 -18.50
CA ARG A 28 40.49 -3.24 -18.49
C ARG A 28 39.48 -4.29 -18.06
N SER A 29 38.93 -4.17 -16.84
CA SER A 29 37.77 -4.97 -16.47
C SER A 29 36.53 -4.34 -17.12
N ALA A 30 36.05 -4.95 -18.20
CA ALA A 30 34.79 -4.60 -18.84
C ALA A 30 33.76 -5.69 -18.55
N ALA A 31 32.65 -5.33 -17.92
CA ALA A 31 31.53 -6.24 -17.68
C ALA A 31 30.27 -5.73 -18.40
N SER A 32 29.61 -6.63 -19.12
CA SER A 32 28.34 -6.39 -19.79
C SER A 32 27.19 -7.01 -18.97
N PHE A 33 26.06 -6.29 -18.94
CA PHE A 33 24.89 -6.63 -18.16
C PHE A 33 23.69 -6.77 -19.10
N ALA A 34 23.47 -7.98 -19.59
CA ALA A 34 22.31 -8.32 -20.40
C ALA A 34 21.05 -8.44 -19.51
N TYR A 35 19.91 -7.92 -19.96
CA TYR A 35 18.64 -8.02 -19.26
C TYR A 35 17.70 -8.98 -19.98
N ALA A 36 16.84 -9.69 -19.24
CA ALA A 36 15.87 -10.63 -19.81
C ALA A 36 14.74 -9.94 -20.61
N ALA A 37 14.50 -8.65 -20.35
CA ALA A 37 13.53 -7.84 -21.09
C ALA A 37 14.18 -7.19 -22.32
N GLY A 38 13.46 -7.17 -23.44
CA GLY A 38 13.94 -6.55 -24.68
C GLY A 38 14.10 -5.03 -24.57
N ALA A 39 14.93 -4.42 -25.42
CA ALA A 39 15.23 -2.98 -25.36
C ALA A 39 13.97 -2.08 -25.37
N GLY A 40 12.94 -2.44 -26.13
CA GLY A 40 11.65 -1.73 -26.11
C GLY A 40 10.91 -1.85 -24.77
N GLN A 41 10.90 -3.03 -24.15
CA GLN A 41 10.29 -3.26 -22.83
C GLN A 41 11.04 -2.51 -21.72
N LEU A 42 12.38 -2.46 -21.78
CA LEU A 42 13.18 -1.67 -20.83
C LEU A 42 12.94 -0.18 -20.99
N ARG A 43 12.89 0.34 -22.23
CA ARG A 43 12.54 1.75 -22.49
C ARG A 43 11.14 2.09 -21.99
N ALA A 44 10.16 1.20 -22.17
CA ALA A 44 8.81 1.37 -21.64
C ALA A 44 8.80 1.33 -20.10
N ALA A 45 9.39 0.31 -19.47
CA ALA A 45 9.42 0.16 -18.02
C ALA A 45 10.12 1.33 -17.31
N VAL A 46 11.25 1.79 -17.87
CA VAL A 46 11.91 3.01 -17.39
C VAL A 46 11.03 4.22 -17.70
N GLY A 47 10.62 4.44 -18.95
CA GLY A 47 9.84 5.60 -19.39
C GLY A 47 8.57 5.84 -18.57
N LEU A 48 7.84 4.76 -18.25
CA LEU A 48 6.64 4.78 -17.42
C LEU A 48 6.94 5.05 -15.93
N ALA A 49 8.12 4.73 -15.41
CA ALA A 49 8.42 4.95 -13.99
C ALA A 49 8.52 6.45 -13.61
N GLU A 50 8.17 6.77 -12.37
CA GLU A 50 8.40 8.11 -11.81
C GLU A 50 9.89 8.35 -11.58
N ARG A 51 10.54 7.40 -10.91
CA ARG A 51 11.98 7.37 -10.63
C ARG A 51 12.50 5.95 -10.81
N CYS A 52 13.70 5.84 -11.37
CA CYS A 52 14.48 4.61 -11.35
C CYS A 52 15.81 4.87 -10.67
N GLU A 53 16.30 3.87 -9.93
CA GLU A 53 17.66 3.85 -9.42
C GLU A 53 18.31 2.49 -9.64
N GLN A 54 19.63 2.47 -9.76
CA GLN A 54 20.42 1.25 -9.82
C GLN A 54 21.66 1.41 -8.95
N ARG A 55 21.94 0.41 -8.12
CA ARG A 55 23.01 0.48 -7.10
C ARG A 55 24.22 -0.29 -7.58
N LEU A 56 25.40 0.29 -7.41
CA LEU A 56 26.69 -0.33 -7.62
C LEU A 56 27.44 -0.29 -6.29
N ALA A 57 27.79 -1.46 -5.77
CA ALA A 57 28.66 -1.59 -4.62
C ALA A 57 30.09 -1.78 -5.12
N LEU A 58 30.97 -0.82 -4.84
CA LEU A 58 32.41 -0.90 -5.10
C LEU A 58 33.12 -1.24 -3.80
N ARG A 59 34.03 -2.21 -3.84
CA ARG A 59 34.95 -2.56 -2.76
C ARG A 59 36.38 -2.39 -3.26
N CYS A 60 37.26 -1.93 -2.38
CA CYS A 60 38.65 -1.63 -2.71
C CYS A 60 39.58 -1.93 -1.53
N GLY A 61 40.77 -2.44 -1.81
CA GLY A 61 41.87 -2.59 -0.86
C GLY A 61 43.15 -2.03 -1.45
N THR A 62 43.81 -1.09 -0.77
CA THR A 62 44.99 -0.31 -1.23
C THR A 62 44.86 0.48 -2.54
N ALA A 63 43.74 0.33 -3.27
CA ALA A 63 43.40 1.18 -4.41
C ALA A 63 43.04 2.60 -3.95
N ARG A 64 43.60 3.60 -4.66
CA ARG A 64 43.03 4.95 -4.78
C ARG A 64 42.37 5.01 -6.15
N ARG A 65 41.11 5.43 -6.24
CA ARG A 65 40.44 5.67 -7.53
C ARG A 65 41.35 6.58 -8.38
N PRO A 66 41.72 6.19 -9.61
CA PRO A 66 42.73 6.93 -10.35
C PRO A 66 42.15 8.26 -10.84
N ASP A 67 42.73 9.34 -10.33
CA ASP A 67 42.52 10.69 -10.86
C ASP A 67 42.93 10.77 -12.34
N LEU A 68 42.29 11.71 -13.04
CA LEU A 68 42.53 12.05 -14.44
C LEU A 68 44.01 12.03 -14.83
N ARG A 69 44.36 11.27 -15.88
CA ARG A 69 45.50 11.62 -16.74
C ARG A 69 44.99 12.52 -17.86
N ASP A 70 45.56 13.71 -17.96
CA ASP A 70 45.44 14.62 -19.11
C ASP A 70 44.00 14.92 -19.55
N GLY A 71 43.05 15.00 -18.60
CA GLY A 71 41.63 15.24 -18.89
C GLY A 71 40.81 14.00 -19.27
N THR A 72 41.43 12.82 -19.39
CA THR A 72 40.75 11.60 -19.86
C THR A 72 40.20 10.78 -18.69
N PRO A 73 38.89 10.49 -18.63
CA PRO A 73 38.30 9.66 -17.58
C PRO A 73 38.66 8.17 -17.76
N LEU A 74 39.23 7.58 -16.71
CA LEU A 74 39.80 6.22 -16.76
C LEU A 74 38.77 5.10 -16.54
N SER A 75 37.62 5.43 -15.94
CA SER A 75 36.51 4.51 -15.69
C SER A 75 35.20 5.15 -16.11
N TRP A 76 34.32 4.38 -16.76
CA TRP A 76 33.04 4.84 -17.29
C TRP A 76 32.00 3.71 -17.29
N TRP A 77 30.75 4.06 -17.57
CA TRP A 77 29.67 3.10 -17.77
C TRP A 77 28.83 3.48 -18.99
N VAL A 78 28.07 2.53 -19.51
CA VAL A 78 27.19 2.70 -20.68
C VAL A 78 25.75 2.41 -20.27
N GLY A 79 24.84 3.28 -20.70
CA GLY A 79 23.43 3.23 -20.38
C GLY A 79 22.55 2.54 -21.45
N ARG A 80 21.24 2.80 -21.40
CA ARG A 80 20.27 2.38 -22.43
C ARG A 80 20.38 3.13 -23.76
N THR A 81 21.02 4.30 -23.76
CA THR A 81 21.24 5.16 -24.93
C THR A 81 22.49 4.76 -25.73
N ASN A 82 23.27 3.80 -25.22
CA ASN A 82 24.60 3.43 -25.72
C ASN A 82 25.63 4.58 -25.67
N GLU A 83 25.34 5.62 -24.89
CA GLU A 83 26.26 6.73 -24.61
C GLU A 83 27.20 6.36 -23.47
N THR A 84 28.40 6.95 -23.48
CA THR A 84 29.40 6.76 -22.42
C THR A 84 29.24 7.82 -21.34
N HIS A 85 29.06 7.38 -20.10
CA HIS A 85 28.88 8.24 -18.93
C HIS A 85 30.04 8.06 -17.95
N THR A 86 30.61 9.17 -17.49
CA THR A 86 31.85 9.24 -16.69
C THR A 86 31.61 9.80 -15.28
N TYR A 87 30.38 10.20 -14.99
CA TYR A 87 29.90 10.59 -13.67
C TYR A 87 29.42 9.35 -12.90
N TRP A 88 29.45 9.44 -11.57
CA TRP A 88 29.11 8.33 -10.68
C TRP A 88 28.18 8.81 -9.58
N GLY A 89 27.20 7.97 -9.23
CA GLY A 89 26.25 8.24 -8.16
C GLY A 89 25.10 9.15 -8.58
N GLY A 90 24.41 9.70 -7.59
CA GLY A 90 23.23 10.55 -7.78
C GLY A 90 23.57 12.01 -8.04
N SER A 91 24.84 12.33 -8.31
CA SER A 91 25.28 13.70 -8.57
C SER A 91 25.01 14.13 -10.01
N LEU A 92 24.96 15.45 -10.21
CA LEU A 92 25.14 16.05 -11.53
C LEU A 92 26.52 15.67 -12.11
N PRO A 93 26.70 15.70 -13.45
CA PRO A 93 27.90 15.19 -14.12
C PRO A 93 29.23 15.72 -13.58
N ASP A 94 29.24 16.94 -13.04
CA ASP A 94 30.45 17.68 -12.67
C ASP A 94 30.98 17.37 -11.25
N ALA A 95 30.21 16.72 -10.37
CA ALA A 95 30.57 16.66 -8.95
C ALA A 95 31.56 15.53 -8.57
N GLN A 96 31.62 14.44 -9.34
CA GLN A 96 32.56 13.31 -9.18
C GLN A 96 32.61 12.58 -7.80
N LYS A 97 31.61 12.74 -6.91
CA LYS A 97 31.57 12.14 -5.55
C LYS A 97 30.79 10.81 -5.46
N CYS A 98 31.10 9.96 -4.46
CA CYS A 98 30.23 8.85 -4.07
C CYS A 98 28.94 9.35 -3.38
N THR A 99 27.97 8.45 -3.13
CA THR A 99 26.82 8.76 -2.27
C THR A 99 27.26 9.29 -0.90
N CYS A 100 28.29 8.68 -0.31
CA CYS A 100 28.88 9.09 0.96
C CYS A 100 29.44 10.54 0.99
N GLY A 101 30.07 10.99 -0.09
CA GLY A 101 30.64 12.33 -0.23
C GLY A 101 29.61 13.40 -0.60
N LEU A 102 28.40 12.97 -1.02
CA LEU A 102 27.22 13.82 -1.15
C LEU A 102 26.47 13.95 0.19
N GLU A 103 26.39 12.86 0.97
CA GLU A 103 25.76 12.84 2.29
C GLU A 103 26.64 13.41 3.42
N GLY A 104 27.95 13.57 3.18
CA GLY A 104 28.91 14.08 4.17
C GLY A 104 29.27 13.06 5.26
N ASN A 105 29.08 11.77 4.99
CA ASN A 105 29.25 10.67 5.95
C ASN A 105 30.33 9.63 5.53
N CYS A 106 31.26 10.02 4.65
CA CYS A 106 32.50 9.27 4.39
C CYS A 106 33.21 8.92 5.70
N ILE A 107 33.94 7.80 5.71
CA ILE A 107 34.83 7.38 6.83
C ILE A 107 35.88 8.47 7.13
N ASP A 108 36.27 9.20 6.09
CA ASP A 108 37.23 10.29 6.14
C ASP A 108 36.68 11.47 5.33
N SER A 109 36.40 12.59 6.00
CA SER A 109 35.75 13.76 5.39
C SER A 109 36.65 14.56 4.45
N GLN A 110 37.93 14.22 4.35
CA GLN A 110 38.86 14.81 3.39
C GLN A 110 38.70 14.25 1.96
N TYR A 111 38.00 13.13 1.80
CA TYR A 111 37.88 12.40 0.54
C TYR A 111 36.44 12.38 0.00
N TYR A 112 36.30 12.39 -1.33
CA TYR A 112 34.99 12.36 -1.98
C TYR A 112 34.38 10.95 -2.07
N CYS A 113 35.20 9.91 -1.92
CA CYS A 113 34.81 8.50 -1.80
C CYS A 113 35.70 7.75 -0.78
N ASN A 114 35.21 6.68 -0.16
CA ASN A 114 36.00 5.86 0.76
C ASN A 114 37.14 5.12 0.04
N CYS A 115 36.97 4.81 -1.25
CA CYS A 115 38.01 4.25 -2.13
C CYS A 115 39.00 5.28 -2.67
N ASP A 116 38.87 6.57 -2.32
CA ASP A 116 39.89 7.58 -2.66
C ASP A 116 40.98 7.66 -1.58
N ALA A 117 40.66 7.22 -0.35
CA ALA A 117 41.54 7.29 0.83
C ALA A 117 42.71 6.30 0.84
N GLY A 118 42.76 5.34 -0.10
CA GLY A 118 43.91 4.46 -0.33
C GLY A 118 44.34 3.61 0.88
N ARG A 119 43.40 3.23 1.75
CA ARG A 119 43.68 2.51 3.00
C ARG A 119 44.10 1.05 2.75
N ASN A 120 44.90 0.50 3.66
CA ASN A 120 45.31 -0.92 3.65
C ASN A 120 44.19 -1.89 4.09
N GLU A 121 43.08 -1.36 4.61
CA GLU A 121 41.88 -2.11 4.96
C GLU A 121 40.85 -2.02 3.82
N TRP A 122 40.03 -3.06 3.67
CA TRP A 122 38.96 -3.07 2.68
C TRP A 122 37.88 -2.04 3.00
N THR A 123 37.79 -0.98 2.19
CA THR A 123 36.70 -0.01 2.24
C THR A 123 35.66 -0.30 1.14
N SER A 124 34.48 0.31 1.28
CA SER A 124 33.38 0.15 0.33
C SER A 124 32.70 1.49 0.04
N ASP A 125 32.42 1.72 -1.24
CA ASP A 125 31.57 2.81 -1.70
C ASP A 125 30.26 2.26 -2.26
N THR A 126 29.15 2.90 -1.88
CA THR A 126 27.87 2.71 -2.57
C THR A 126 27.67 3.85 -3.54
N ILE A 127 27.35 3.48 -4.77
CA ILE A 127 27.11 4.40 -5.88
C ILE A 127 25.68 4.14 -6.37
N VAL A 128 24.81 5.15 -6.26
CA VAL A 128 23.40 5.04 -6.68
C VAL A 128 23.20 5.84 -7.97
N PHE A 129 23.11 5.18 -9.12
CA PHE A 129 22.71 5.82 -10.36
C PHE A 129 21.21 6.15 -10.29
N SER A 130 20.84 7.43 -10.43
CA SER A 130 19.44 7.89 -10.34
C SER A 130 18.94 8.63 -11.59
N GLN A 131 19.83 8.90 -12.55
CA GLN A 131 19.47 9.57 -13.81
C GLN A 131 18.71 8.61 -14.72
N LYS A 132 17.39 8.67 -14.60
CA LYS A 132 16.41 7.83 -15.29
C LYS A 132 16.69 7.71 -16.79
N GLU A 133 17.06 8.79 -17.46
CA GLU A 133 17.16 8.78 -18.92
C GLU A 133 18.36 7.98 -19.47
N HIS A 134 19.33 7.67 -18.62
CA HIS A 134 20.50 6.87 -18.96
C HIS A 134 20.36 5.40 -18.51
N LEU A 135 19.48 5.09 -17.55
CA LEU A 135 19.29 3.74 -16.99
C LEU A 135 18.46 2.80 -17.91
N PRO A 136 18.63 1.47 -17.83
CA PRO A 136 19.60 0.72 -17.00
C PRO A 136 21.06 0.82 -17.47
N VAL A 137 21.98 0.49 -16.57
CA VAL A 137 23.40 0.26 -16.90
C VAL A 137 23.54 -1.05 -17.68
N THR A 138 24.14 -0.98 -18.87
CA THR A 138 24.37 -2.11 -19.79
C THR A 138 25.83 -2.56 -19.84
N GLN A 139 26.77 -1.67 -19.52
CA GLN A 139 28.20 -1.98 -19.43
C GLN A 139 28.88 -1.12 -18.36
N ILE A 140 29.85 -1.69 -17.65
CA ILE A 140 30.79 -0.96 -16.79
C ILE A 140 32.21 -1.26 -17.25
N VAL A 141 33.04 -0.22 -17.34
CA VAL A 141 34.47 -0.33 -17.59
C VAL A 141 35.21 0.39 -16.46
N MET A 142 36.04 -0.36 -15.74
CA MET A 142 36.97 0.19 -14.76
C MET A 142 38.41 -0.05 -15.21
N MET A 143 39.27 0.94 -15.01
CA MET A 143 40.72 0.77 -14.97
C MET A 143 41.21 1.06 -13.56
N ASP A 144 42.13 0.22 -13.07
CA ASP A 144 42.85 0.47 -11.84
C ASP A 144 44.09 1.36 -12.10
N GLY A 145 44.49 2.14 -11.10
CA GLY A 145 45.50 3.19 -11.16
C GLY A 145 46.96 2.74 -11.28
N GLY A 146 47.21 1.50 -11.66
CA GLY A 146 48.55 1.00 -11.96
C GLY A 146 49.47 0.81 -10.75
N ARG A 147 48.92 0.59 -9.55
CA ARG A 147 49.72 0.17 -8.39
C ARG A 147 49.84 -1.37 -8.38
N PRO A 148 51.03 -1.93 -8.06
CA PRO A 148 51.10 -3.34 -7.70
C PRO A 148 50.34 -3.56 -6.39
N HIS A 149 49.59 -4.68 -6.31
CA HIS A 149 48.78 -5.12 -5.15
C HIS A 149 47.46 -4.36 -4.87
N SER A 150 47.04 -3.39 -5.69
CA SER A 150 45.67 -2.88 -5.58
C SER A 150 44.66 -3.92 -6.09
N GLU A 151 43.61 -4.13 -5.31
CA GLU A 151 42.46 -4.96 -5.69
C GLU A 151 41.18 -4.16 -5.52
N ALA A 152 40.34 -4.15 -6.56
CA ALA A 152 38.98 -3.66 -6.47
C ALA A 152 38.00 -4.72 -6.96
N ALA A 153 36.79 -4.71 -6.43
CA ALA A 153 35.71 -5.58 -6.88
C ALA A 153 34.39 -4.81 -6.87
N TYR A 154 33.55 -4.98 -7.88
CA TYR A 154 32.25 -4.33 -7.93
C TYR A 154 31.10 -5.30 -8.23
N THR A 155 29.95 -5.00 -7.64
CA THR A 155 28.67 -5.72 -7.83
C THR A 155 27.60 -4.72 -8.25
N LEU A 156 27.02 -4.93 -9.42
CA LEU A 156 25.86 -4.18 -9.90
C LEU A 156 24.57 -4.84 -9.37
N GLY A 157 23.69 -4.04 -8.80
CA GLY A 157 22.37 -4.45 -8.37
C GLY A 157 21.33 -4.38 -9.49
N PRO A 158 20.12 -4.91 -9.27
CA PRO A 158 19.02 -4.80 -10.24
C PRO A 158 18.62 -3.33 -10.47
N LEU A 159 18.03 -3.06 -11.63
CA LEU A 159 17.32 -1.81 -11.85
C LEU A 159 16.06 -1.81 -10.98
N LEU A 160 15.90 -0.77 -10.16
CA LEU A 160 14.75 -0.54 -9.30
C LEU A 160 13.98 0.66 -9.83
N CYS A 161 12.73 0.49 -10.25
CA CYS A 161 11.88 1.58 -10.72
C CYS A 161 10.60 1.66 -9.88
N HIS A 162 10.16 2.85 -9.49
CA HIS A 162 8.89 3.05 -8.76
C HIS A 162 8.00 4.12 -9.40
N GLY A 163 6.70 4.05 -9.08
CA GLY A 163 5.66 4.92 -9.63
C GLY A 163 5.28 4.57 -11.07
N ASP A 164 4.21 5.20 -11.55
CA ASP A 164 3.70 5.07 -12.91
C ASP A 164 3.24 6.45 -13.40
N LYS A 165 4.09 7.11 -14.20
CA LYS A 165 3.79 8.39 -14.83
C LYS A 165 2.58 8.27 -15.76
N SER A 166 2.38 7.19 -16.51
CA SER A 166 1.23 7.09 -17.42
C SER A 166 -0.09 6.98 -16.67
N PHE A 167 -0.17 6.13 -15.64
CA PHE A 167 -1.44 5.88 -14.95
C PHE A 167 -1.90 7.06 -14.07
N TRP A 168 -0.97 7.86 -13.55
CA TRP A 168 -1.31 9.04 -12.74
C TRP A 168 -1.44 10.34 -13.54
N ASN A 169 -0.74 10.45 -14.67
CA ASN A 169 -0.85 11.57 -15.62
C ASN A 169 -2.31 11.89 -15.94
N SER A 170 -2.77 13.03 -15.43
CA SER A 170 -4.15 13.48 -15.52
C SER A 170 -4.28 15.00 -15.57
N ALA A 171 -5.41 15.46 -16.10
CA ALA A 171 -5.79 16.86 -16.12
C ALA A 171 -7.27 16.99 -15.69
N SER A 172 -7.55 18.07 -14.96
CA SER A 172 -8.89 18.49 -14.51
C SER A 172 -9.35 19.71 -15.30
N PHE A 173 -10.46 19.59 -16.01
CA PHE A 173 -11.08 20.60 -16.84
C PHE A 173 -12.18 21.29 -16.03
N ASN A 174 -11.95 22.55 -15.67
CA ASN A 174 -12.77 23.29 -14.72
C ASN A 174 -13.77 24.27 -15.40
N THR A 175 -13.65 24.51 -16.70
CA THR A 175 -14.61 25.29 -17.50
C THR A 175 -14.96 24.59 -18.83
N GLU A 176 -16.19 24.74 -19.32
CA GLU A 176 -16.63 24.17 -20.62
C GLU A 176 -15.89 24.75 -21.84
N THR A 177 -15.13 25.82 -21.64
CA THR A 177 -14.29 26.49 -22.63
C THR A 177 -12.82 26.08 -22.55
N SER A 178 -12.43 25.31 -21.52
CA SER A 178 -11.06 24.82 -21.32
C SER A 178 -10.78 23.59 -22.21
N TYR A 179 -9.54 23.46 -22.66
CA TYR A 179 -9.07 22.31 -23.44
C TYR A 179 -7.55 22.25 -23.39
N LEU A 180 -6.98 21.05 -23.52
CA LEU A 180 -5.57 20.88 -23.87
C LEU A 180 -5.46 20.68 -25.38
N HIS A 181 -4.38 21.16 -26.00
CA HIS A 181 -4.14 20.97 -27.42
C HIS A 181 -2.78 20.29 -27.68
N PHE A 182 -2.76 19.38 -28.65
CA PHE A 182 -1.59 18.60 -29.08
C PHE A 182 -1.43 18.69 -30.61
N PRO A 183 -0.28 18.26 -31.17
CA PRO A 183 -0.13 18.08 -32.61
C PRO A 183 -1.23 17.20 -33.21
N ALA A 184 -1.47 17.34 -34.53
CA ALA A 184 -2.49 16.57 -35.24
C ALA A 184 -2.29 15.05 -35.06
N PHE A 185 -3.38 14.32 -34.84
CA PHE A 185 -3.31 12.89 -34.60
C PHE A 185 -3.08 12.10 -35.89
N HIS A 186 -1.95 11.39 -35.95
CA HIS A 186 -1.57 10.52 -37.07
C HIS A 186 -2.25 9.14 -36.99
N GLY A 187 -3.54 9.09 -37.33
CA GLY A 187 -4.42 7.91 -37.24
C GLY A 187 -5.01 7.43 -38.57
N GLU A 188 -4.29 7.60 -39.69
CA GLU A 188 -4.81 7.48 -41.06
C GLU A 188 -5.58 6.17 -41.33
N LEU A 189 -4.96 5.02 -41.07
CA LEU A 189 -5.53 3.68 -41.29
C LEU A 189 -6.00 3.00 -39.99
N THR A 190 -5.43 3.40 -38.85
CA THR A 190 -5.71 2.83 -37.54
C THR A 190 -5.66 3.92 -36.47
N ALA A 191 -6.63 3.89 -35.55
CA ALA A 191 -6.65 4.70 -34.35
C ALA A 191 -7.00 3.82 -33.15
N ASP A 192 -6.11 3.73 -32.18
CA ASP A 192 -6.36 3.13 -30.86
C ASP A 192 -6.30 4.25 -29.81
N VAL A 193 -7.40 4.42 -29.06
CA VAL A 193 -7.55 5.47 -28.06
C VAL A 193 -8.00 4.83 -26.76
N CYS A 194 -7.20 4.97 -25.70
CA CYS A 194 -7.63 4.58 -24.36
C CYS A 194 -7.31 5.64 -23.31
N PHE A 195 -8.24 5.82 -22.37
CA PHE A 195 -8.12 6.77 -21.26
C PHE A 195 -9.14 6.46 -20.16
N PHE A 196 -8.94 7.04 -18.99
CA PHE A 196 -9.97 7.09 -17.95
C PHE A 196 -10.57 8.49 -17.87
N PHE A 197 -11.88 8.59 -17.62
CA PHE A 197 -12.54 9.86 -17.30
C PHE A 197 -13.29 9.79 -15.96
N LYS A 198 -13.53 10.95 -15.35
CA LYS A 198 -14.38 11.11 -14.15
C LYS A 198 -15.15 12.42 -14.25
N THR A 199 -16.47 12.40 -14.09
CA THR A 199 -17.30 13.61 -14.22
C THR A 199 -18.57 13.55 -13.37
N THR A 200 -19.21 14.71 -13.21
CA THR A 200 -20.58 14.89 -12.70
C THR A 200 -21.52 15.50 -13.73
N VAL A 201 -21.03 15.98 -14.89
CA VAL A 201 -21.87 16.60 -15.92
C VAL A 201 -22.46 15.57 -16.88
N SER A 202 -23.61 15.89 -17.46
CA SER A 202 -24.41 14.98 -18.28
C SER A 202 -23.88 14.74 -19.69
N SER A 203 -23.00 15.61 -20.20
CA SER A 203 -22.40 15.50 -21.53
C SER A 203 -21.11 16.30 -21.64
N GLY A 204 -20.29 16.03 -22.66
CA GLY A 204 -19.05 16.76 -22.95
C GLY A 204 -18.12 16.01 -23.90
N VAL A 205 -17.31 16.74 -24.67
CA VAL A 205 -16.35 16.16 -25.63
C VAL A 205 -15.01 15.86 -24.95
N PHE A 206 -14.60 14.59 -24.95
CA PHE A 206 -13.32 14.14 -24.40
C PHE A 206 -12.14 14.41 -25.34
N MET A 207 -12.35 14.20 -26.64
CA MET A 207 -11.33 14.27 -27.68
C MET A 207 -11.96 14.72 -29.00
N GLU A 208 -11.31 15.62 -29.72
CA GLU A 208 -11.68 16.06 -31.06
C GLU A 208 -10.45 16.36 -31.91
N ASN A 209 -10.39 15.83 -33.13
CA ASN A 209 -9.49 16.32 -34.17
C ASN A 209 -10.29 16.48 -35.47
N LEU A 210 -10.07 17.59 -36.17
CA LEU A 210 -10.76 17.92 -37.42
C LEU A 210 -9.80 17.82 -38.62
N GLY A 211 -10.37 17.49 -39.77
CA GLY A 211 -9.82 17.60 -41.11
C GLY A 211 -10.57 18.67 -41.91
N ILE A 212 -10.52 18.59 -43.25
CA ILE A 212 -11.33 19.45 -44.14
C ILE A 212 -12.78 18.97 -44.18
N THR A 213 -12.97 17.68 -44.46
CA THR A 213 -14.25 16.95 -44.42
C THR A 213 -14.30 15.93 -43.29
N ASP A 214 -13.12 15.49 -42.85
CA ASP A 214 -12.93 14.37 -41.96
C ASP A 214 -12.96 14.83 -40.50
N PHE A 215 -13.30 13.94 -39.57
CA PHE A 215 -13.10 14.20 -38.15
C PHE A 215 -12.98 12.90 -37.36
N ILE A 216 -12.50 13.02 -36.12
CA ILE A 216 -12.60 11.97 -35.09
C ILE A 216 -12.98 12.62 -33.76
N ARG A 217 -13.97 12.07 -33.08
CA ARG A 217 -14.50 12.60 -31.81
C ARG A 217 -14.87 11.47 -30.84
N LEU A 218 -14.59 11.69 -29.56
CA LEU A 218 -15.10 10.88 -28.44
C LEU A 218 -15.83 11.81 -27.48
N GLU A 219 -17.07 11.48 -27.13
CA GLU A 219 -17.92 12.31 -26.26
C GLU A 219 -18.75 11.47 -25.28
N LEU A 220 -19.03 12.06 -24.11
CA LEU A 220 -20.19 11.70 -23.30
C LEU A 220 -21.39 12.43 -23.94
N ARG A 221 -22.28 11.67 -24.58
CA ARG A 221 -23.46 12.22 -25.27
C ARG A 221 -24.60 12.48 -24.29
N ALA A 222 -24.79 11.57 -23.35
CA ALA A 222 -25.78 11.63 -22.27
C ALA A 222 -25.22 10.92 -21.02
N PRO A 223 -25.83 11.06 -19.83
CA PRO A 223 -25.32 10.45 -18.59
C PRO A 223 -25.02 8.96 -18.69
N THR A 224 -25.76 8.21 -19.51
CA THR A 224 -25.62 6.77 -19.71
C THR A 224 -25.01 6.39 -21.07
N GLU A 225 -24.55 7.35 -21.87
CA GLU A 225 -24.18 7.16 -23.27
C GLU A 225 -22.81 7.78 -23.61
N VAL A 226 -21.85 6.92 -23.99
CA VAL A 226 -20.56 7.33 -24.56
C VAL A 226 -20.55 6.97 -26.04
N THR A 227 -20.12 7.91 -26.89
CA THR A 227 -20.10 7.76 -28.35
C THR A 227 -18.72 8.02 -28.91
N PHE A 228 -18.30 7.13 -29.82
CA PHE A 228 -17.14 7.31 -30.69
C PHE A 228 -17.65 7.61 -32.10
N SER A 229 -17.28 8.74 -32.69
CA SER A 229 -17.69 9.12 -34.04
C SER A 229 -16.53 9.62 -34.90
N PHE A 230 -16.61 9.34 -36.21
CA PHE A 230 -15.61 9.77 -37.18
C PHE A 230 -16.21 9.89 -38.58
N ASP A 231 -15.63 10.75 -39.42
CA ASP A 231 -15.91 10.82 -40.85
C ASP A 231 -14.58 10.77 -41.62
N VAL A 232 -14.61 10.12 -42.78
CA VAL A 232 -13.50 9.86 -43.71
C VAL A 232 -13.85 10.33 -45.13
N GLY A 233 -14.87 11.20 -45.25
CA GLY A 233 -15.41 11.72 -46.50
C GLY A 233 -16.58 10.92 -47.08
N ASN A 234 -17.23 10.04 -46.32
CA ASN A 234 -18.42 9.29 -46.74
C ASN A 234 -19.63 9.51 -45.82
N GLY A 235 -19.54 10.43 -44.86
CA GLY A 235 -20.54 10.67 -43.83
C GLY A 235 -20.12 10.10 -42.46
N PRO A 236 -20.72 10.61 -41.36
CA PRO A 236 -20.32 10.24 -40.01
C PRO A 236 -20.70 8.79 -39.68
N CYS A 237 -19.72 8.04 -39.20
CA CYS A 237 -19.89 6.72 -38.61
C CYS A 237 -19.84 6.87 -37.09
N GLU A 238 -20.79 6.24 -36.36
CA GLU A 238 -20.87 6.33 -34.90
C GLU A 238 -20.93 4.93 -34.25
N VAL A 239 -20.27 4.80 -33.09
CA VAL A 239 -20.33 3.62 -32.21
C VAL A 239 -20.67 4.10 -30.80
N THR A 240 -21.87 3.74 -30.32
CA THR A 240 -22.35 4.10 -28.99
C THR A 240 -22.30 2.90 -28.03
N VAL A 241 -21.84 3.13 -26.80
CA VAL A 241 -22.04 2.23 -25.65
C VAL A 241 -23.03 2.88 -24.68
N GLN A 242 -24.13 2.18 -24.41
CA GLN A 242 -25.11 2.55 -23.38
C GLN A 242 -24.91 1.70 -22.11
N SER A 243 -25.05 2.34 -20.95
CA SER A 243 -24.92 1.72 -19.63
C SER A 243 -26.26 1.70 -18.87
N PRO A 244 -26.57 0.65 -18.09
CA PRO A 244 -27.71 0.64 -17.17
C PRO A 244 -27.60 1.69 -16.04
N THR A 245 -26.39 2.13 -15.70
CA THR A 245 -26.11 3.14 -14.66
C THR A 245 -25.37 4.33 -15.25
N PRO A 246 -25.63 5.58 -14.82
CA PRO A 246 -24.93 6.75 -15.33
C PRO A 246 -23.41 6.71 -15.09
N PHE A 247 -22.66 7.24 -16.06
CA PHE A 247 -21.21 7.46 -16.04
C PHE A 247 -20.78 8.81 -15.42
N ASN A 248 -21.74 9.66 -15.08
CA ASN A 248 -21.49 10.95 -14.42
C ASN A 248 -21.61 10.84 -12.88
N ASP A 249 -21.19 9.71 -12.33
CA ASP A 249 -21.33 9.34 -10.91
C ASP A 249 -20.12 9.76 -10.04
N ASN A 250 -19.21 10.57 -10.59
CA ASN A 250 -17.94 10.99 -9.98
C ASN A 250 -17.00 9.82 -9.60
N ARG A 251 -17.03 8.72 -10.36
CA ARG A 251 -16.02 7.65 -10.33
C ARG A 251 -15.23 7.60 -11.65
N TRP A 252 -14.15 6.82 -11.65
CA TRP A 252 -13.31 6.64 -12.84
C TRP A 252 -13.89 5.56 -13.75
N HIS A 253 -14.22 5.94 -14.98
CA HIS A 253 -14.63 5.05 -16.06
C HIS A 253 -13.52 4.91 -17.10
N HIS A 254 -13.33 3.72 -17.66
CA HIS A 254 -12.29 3.40 -18.63
C HIS A 254 -12.88 3.31 -20.04
N VAL A 255 -12.36 4.10 -20.99
CA VAL A 255 -12.78 4.07 -22.39
C VAL A 255 -11.68 3.42 -23.24
N ARG A 256 -12.08 2.53 -24.14
CA ARG A 256 -11.25 2.01 -25.24
C ARG A 256 -12.02 2.16 -26.55
N ALA A 257 -11.47 2.91 -27.48
CA ALA A 257 -12.00 3.09 -28.82
C ALA A 257 -10.95 2.67 -29.85
N GLU A 258 -11.34 1.81 -30.79
CA GLU A 258 -10.47 1.34 -31.86
C GLU A 258 -11.14 1.57 -33.21
N ARG A 259 -10.44 2.17 -34.17
CA ARG A 259 -10.78 2.22 -35.60
C ARG A 259 -9.68 1.52 -36.38
N ASN A 260 -10.05 0.67 -37.32
CA ASN A 260 -9.16 0.09 -38.32
C ASN A 260 -9.89 -0.03 -39.68
N VAL A 261 -9.23 -0.59 -40.69
CA VAL A 261 -9.79 -0.73 -42.05
C VAL A 261 -11.04 -1.64 -42.15
N LYS A 262 -11.33 -2.47 -41.14
CA LYS A 262 -12.52 -3.33 -41.10
C LYS A 262 -13.71 -2.69 -40.38
N GLY A 263 -13.50 -1.62 -39.63
CA GLY A 263 -14.54 -0.93 -38.87
C GLY A 263 -14.02 -0.24 -37.61
N ALA A 264 -14.97 0.14 -36.76
CA ALA A 264 -14.71 0.78 -35.49
C ALA A 264 -15.35 0.01 -34.33
N SER A 265 -14.91 0.31 -33.12
CA SER A 265 -15.42 -0.28 -31.90
C SER A 265 -15.25 0.64 -30.71
N LEU A 266 -16.11 0.45 -29.72
CA LEU A 266 -16.07 1.15 -28.45
C LEU A 266 -16.35 0.17 -27.31
N GLN A 267 -15.58 0.28 -26.23
CA GLN A 267 -15.85 -0.36 -24.96
C GLN A 267 -15.69 0.66 -23.84
N VAL A 268 -16.62 0.62 -22.88
CA VAL A 268 -16.54 1.40 -21.64
C VAL A 268 -16.60 0.44 -20.45
N ASP A 269 -15.67 0.58 -19.52
CA ASP A 269 -15.44 -0.32 -18.39
C ASP A 269 -15.37 -1.80 -18.80
N GLN A 270 -16.24 -2.63 -18.21
CA GLN A 270 -16.40 -4.05 -18.52
C GLN A 270 -17.69 -4.31 -19.31
N LEU A 271 -18.35 -3.27 -19.85
CA LEU A 271 -19.54 -3.43 -20.68
C LEU A 271 -19.17 -4.15 -22.00
N PRO A 272 -20.13 -4.83 -22.66
CA PRO A 272 -19.88 -5.50 -23.92
C PRO A 272 -19.36 -4.54 -25.00
N ARG A 273 -18.21 -4.87 -25.60
CA ARG A 273 -17.63 -4.12 -26.72
C ARG A 273 -18.65 -4.02 -27.86
N LYS A 274 -18.95 -2.80 -28.29
CA LYS A 274 -19.76 -2.51 -29.47
C LYS A 274 -18.84 -2.37 -30.67
N MET A 275 -19.28 -2.87 -31.83
CA MET A 275 -18.53 -2.80 -33.08
C MET A 275 -19.45 -2.34 -34.21
N GLN A 276 -18.89 -1.57 -35.13
CA GLN A 276 -19.53 -1.05 -36.32
C GLN A 276 -18.63 -1.37 -37.52
N PRO A 277 -19.06 -2.22 -38.47
CA PRO A 277 -18.30 -2.50 -39.68
C PRO A 277 -18.03 -1.23 -40.50
N ALA A 278 -16.88 -1.20 -41.19
CA ALA A 278 -16.59 -0.18 -42.18
C ALA A 278 -17.53 -0.30 -43.40
N PRO A 279 -17.92 0.81 -44.05
CA PRO A 279 -18.61 0.77 -45.33
C PRO A 279 -17.81 -0.01 -46.39
N ALA A 280 -18.50 -0.78 -47.24
CA ALA A 280 -17.85 -1.63 -48.24
C ALA A 280 -17.08 -0.84 -49.31
N ASP A 281 -17.65 0.27 -49.78
CA ASP A 281 -17.09 1.13 -50.83
C ASP A 281 -16.71 2.52 -50.29
N GLY A 282 -15.82 2.55 -49.29
CA GLY A 282 -15.45 3.78 -48.58
C GLY A 282 -13.98 4.18 -48.70
N ARG A 283 -13.72 5.50 -48.69
CA ARG A 283 -12.40 6.03 -48.31
C ARG A 283 -11.95 5.45 -46.95
N VAL A 284 -10.75 4.87 -46.91
CA VAL A 284 -10.20 4.24 -45.69
C VAL A 284 -9.20 5.10 -44.91
N ARG A 285 -8.73 6.22 -45.49
CA ARG A 285 -7.76 7.12 -44.87
C ARG A 285 -8.49 8.27 -44.17
N LEU A 286 -8.22 8.45 -42.89
CA LEU A 286 -8.68 9.57 -42.08
C LEU A 286 -7.66 10.73 -42.17
N GLN A 287 -8.04 11.85 -42.80
CA GLN A 287 -7.16 12.98 -43.08
C GLN A 287 -7.39 14.15 -42.11
N LEU A 288 -6.66 14.14 -41.00
CA LEU A 288 -6.72 15.16 -39.95
C LEU A 288 -5.64 16.23 -40.16
N ASN A 289 -6.00 17.50 -40.02
CA ASN A 289 -5.08 18.63 -40.22
C ASN A 289 -5.15 19.71 -39.12
N SER A 290 -6.20 19.72 -38.28
CA SER A 290 -6.24 20.58 -37.10
C SER A 290 -5.32 20.04 -36.01
N GLN A 291 -5.04 20.89 -35.01
CA GLN A 291 -4.57 20.41 -33.71
C GLN A 291 -5.58 19.42 -33.10
N LEU A 292 -5.08 18.53 -32.27
CA LEU A 292 -5.88 17.61 -31.46
C LEU A 292 -6.33 18.33 -30.18
N PHE A 293 -7.62 18.38 -29.91
CA PHE A 293 -8.22 18.96 -28.71
C PHE A 293 -8.63 17.86 -27.72
N ILE A 294 -8.28 18.02 -26.45
CA ILE A 294 -8.62 17.13 -25.34
C ILE A 294 -9.39 17.90 -24.28
N GLY A 295 -10.50 17.34 -23.80
CA GLY A 295 -11.43 17.96 -22.86
C GLY A 295 -12.28 19.09 -23.45
N GLY A 296 -12.18 19.36 -24.75
CA GLY A 296 -12.96 20.39 -25.43
C GLY A 296 -12.88 20.30 -26.94
N THR A 297 -13.40 21.33 -27.60
CA THR A 297 -13.56 21.42 -29.06
C THR A 297 -12.85 22.65 -29.62
N ALA A 298 -12.57 22.66 -30.92
CA ALA A 298 -12.00 23.83 -31.61
C ALA A 298 -12.90 25.08 -31.47
N THR A 299 -14.22 24.90 -31.36
CA THR A 299 -15.21 25.98 -31.22
C THR A 299 -15.43 26.45 -29.77
N ARG A 300 -14.78 25.80 -28.78
CA ARG A 300 -14.99 26.05 -27.34
C ARG A 300 -16.44 25.88 -26.88
N GLN A 301 -17.18 24.99 -27.53
CA GLN A 301 -18.55 24.61 -27.18
C GLN A 301 -18.59 23.12 -26.81
N ARG A 302 -19.51 22.74 -25.91
CA ARG A 302 -19.69 21.34 -25.45
C ARG A 302 -18.41 20.74 -24.83
N GLY A 303 -17.56 21.56 -24.23
CA GLY A 303 -16.36 21.08 -23.56
C GLY A 303 -16.69 20.19 -22.36
N PHE A 304 -15.76 19.32 -22.02
CA PHE A 304 -15.91 18.36 -20.94
C PHE A 304 -15.50 18.99 -19.61
N LEU A 305 -16.36 18.85 -18.60
CA LEU A 305 -16.07 19.20 -17.22
C LEU A 305 -15.75 17.93 -16.42
N GLY A 306 -14.65 17.93 -15.68
CA GLY A 306 -14.18 16.76 -14.94
C GLY A 306 -12.72 16.42 -15.23
N CYS A 307 -12.35 15.15 -15.08
CA CYS A 307 -10.96 14.71 -15.23
C CYS A 307 -10.77 13.72 -16.38
N ILE A 308 -9.63 13.82 -17.08
CA ILE A 308 -9.12 12.80 -18.01
C ILE A 308 -7.75 12.32 -17.50
N ARG A 309 -7.47 11.02 -17.62
CA ARG A 309 -6.25 10.38 -17.09
C ARG A 309 -5.74 9.24 -17.97
N SER A 310 -4.42 9.07 -18.02
CA SER A 310 -3.75 8.00 -18.76
C SER A 310 -4.19 7.93 -20.22
N LEU A 311 -4.32 9.08 -20.88
CA LEU A 311 -4.68 9.15 -22.29
C LEU A 311 -3.53 8.65 -23.16
N GLN A 312 -3.81 7.60 -23.93
CA GLN A 312 -2.90 7.03 -24.91
C GLN A 312 -3.55 7.04 -26.30
N LEU A 313 -2.75 7.36 -27.31
CA LEU A 313 -3.10 7.33 -28.72
C LEU A 313 -2.10 6.46 -29.47
N ASN A 314 -2.57 5.40 -30.13
CA ASN A 314 -1.74 4.39 -30.80
C ASN A 314 -0.60 3.86 -29.89
N GLY A 315 -0.89 3.67 -28.59
CA GLY A 315 0.06 3.24 -27.56
C GLY A 315 1.02 4.33 -27.04
N VAL A 316 0.95 5.57 -27.55
CA VAL A 316 1.75 6.71 -27.06
C VAL A 316 0.94 7.49 -26.03
N ALA A 317 1.45 7.59 -24.80
CA ALA A 317 0.84 8.42 -23.76
C ALA A 317 1.09 9.91 -24.03
N LEU A 318 0.04 10.73 -23.98
CA LEU A 318 0.15 12.20 -24.05
C LEU A 318 0.33 12.78 -22.66
N ASP A 319 1.36 13.62 -22.42
CA ASP A 319 1.54 14.26 -21.10
C ASP A 319 0.49 15.36 -20.88
N LEU A 320 -0.51 15.07 -20.04
CA LEU A 320 -1.60 15.95 -19.67
C LEU A 320 -1.21 16.88 -18.51
N GLU A 321 -0.36 16.42 -17.57
CA GLU A 321 0.08 17.22 -16.42
C GLU A 321 1.00 18.37 -16.85
N GLU A 322 1.99 18.11 -17.71
CA GLU A 322 2.87 19.14 -18.28
C GLU A 322 2.08 20.12 -19.15
N ARG A 323 1.09 19.63 -19.90
CA ARG A 323 0.25 20.51 -20.73
C ARG A 323 -0.74 21.34 -19.91
N ALA A 324 -1.29 20.78 -18.83
CA ALA A 324 -2.20 21.49 -17.92
C ALA A 324 -1.48 22.58 -17.12
N THR A 325 -0.25 22.36 -16.66
CA THR A 325 0.52 23.36 -15.90
C THR A 325 0.73 24.69 -16.64
N VAL A 326 0.64 24.71 -17.98
CA VAL A 326 0.75 25.92 -18.82
C VAL A 326 -0.57 26.37 -19.45
N THR A 327 -1.71 25.72 -19.16
CA THR A 327 -2.99 25.98 -19.84
C THR A 327 -4.05 26.54 -18.88
N PRO A 328 -4.51 27.80 -19.04
CA PRO A 328 -5.56 28.37 -18.20
C PRO A 328 -6.87 27.58 -18.22
N GLY A 329 -7.49 27.40 -17.06
CA GLY A 329 -8.75 26.66 -16.89
C GLY A 329 -8.60 25.12 -16.81
N VAL A 330 -7.39 24.60 -16.99
CA VAL A 330 -7.06 23.18 -16.79
C VAL A 330 -6.02 23.05 -15.67
N GLU A 331 -6.23 22.14 -14.73
CA GLU A 331 -5.31 21.89 -13.61
C GLU A 331 -4.63 20.52 -13.73
N PRO A 332 -3.34 20.38 -13.37
CA PRO A 332 -2.63 19.11 -13.38
C PRO A 332 -3.10 18.19 -12.24
N GLY A 333 -3.27 16.91 -12.54
CA GLY A 333 -3.81 15.91 -11.62
C GLY A 333 -5.34 15.90 -11.59
N CYS A 334 -5.91 15.11 -10.68
CA CYS A 334 -7.34 15.07 -10.43
C CYS A 334 -7.66 14.68 -8.98
N ALA A 335 -8.51 15.47 -8.31
CA ALA A 335 -9.03 15.14 -6.99
C ALA A 335 -10.25 14.19 -7.08
N GLY A 336 -10.34 13.21 -6.18
CA GLY A 336 -11.51 12.32 -6.07
C GLY A 336 -11.20 10.84 -6.26
N HIS A 337 -10.03 10.36 -5.85
CA HIS A 337 -9.70 8.95 -5.83
C HIS A 337 -10.30 8.20 -4.62
N CYS A 338 -10.66 8.89 -3.52
CA CYS A 338 -11.21 8.26 -2.32
C CYS A 338 -12.63 7.69 -2.51
N SER A 339 -13.43 8.20 -3.46
CA SER A 339 -14.74 7.60 -3.80
C SER A 339 -14.58 6.17 -4.34
N SER A 340 -13.52 5.93 -5.10
CA SER A 340 -13.23 4.63 -5.73
C SER A 340 -12.37 3.74 -4.83
N TYR A 341 -11.29 4.30 -4.26
CA TYR A 341 -10.23 3.55 -3.56
C TYR A 341 -10.25 3.70 -2.03
N GLY A 342 -11.13 4.54 -1.46
CA GLY A 342 -11.17 4.77 -0.01
C GLY A 342 -11.48 3.53 0.81
N HIS A 343 -12.18 2.54 0.22
CA HIS A 343 -12.46 1.23 0.82
C HIS A 343 -11.19 0.39 1.10
N LEU A 344 -10.05 0.76 0.51
CA LEU A 344 -8.76 0.12 0.79
C LEU A 344 -8.20 0.53 2.17
N CYS A 345 -8.61 1.68 2.71
CA CYS A 345 -8.21 2.11 4.05
C CYS A 345 -8.97 1.28 5.10
N ARG A 346 -8.26 0.35 5.75
CA ARG A 346 -8.82 -0.53 6.78
C ARG A 346 -8.78 0.14 8.17
N ASN A 347 -9.40 -0.52 9.14
CA ASN A 347 -9.33 -0.16 10.57
C ASN A 347 -9.57 1.33 10.86
N GLU A 348 -10.60 1.89 10.24
CA GLU A 348 -11.03 3.29 10.35
C GLU A 348 -9.96 4.33 9.93
N GLY A 349 -8.98 3.91 9.11
CA GLY A 349 -8.08 4.83 8.41
C GLY A 349 -8.85 5.78 7.50
N LYS A 350 -8.62 7.09 7.63
CA LYS A 350 -9.32 8.08 6.82
C LYS A 350 -8.65 8.20 5.45
N CYS A 351 -9.38 7.94 4.37
CA CYS A 351 -8.83 8.21 3.04
C CYS A 351 -8.56 9.72 2.85
N ARG A 352 -7.37 10.05 2.35
CA ARG A 352 -6.94 11.40 1.98
C ARG A 352 -6.54 11.42 0.50
N GLU A 353 -7.15 12.34 -0.22
CA GLU A 353 -6.78 12.66 -1.60
C GLU A 353 -5.35 13.21 -1.68
N LYS A 354 -4.63 12.84 -2.74
CA LYS A 354 -3.40 13.51 -3.18
C LYS A 354 -3.50 13.81 -4.67
N ARG A 355 -2.61 14.67 -5.19
CA ARG A 355 -2.53 14.99 -6.64
C ARG A 355 -2.35 13.75 -7.51
N ARG A 356 -1.68 12.72 -6.97
CA ARG A 356 -1.51 11.40 -7.57
C ARG A 356 -1.99 10.34 -6.56
N GLY A 357 -3.22 9.85 -6.71
CA GLY A 357 -3.79 8.75 -5.92
C GLY A 357 -4.30 9.09 -4.52
N VAL A 358 -4.49 8.06 -3.69
CA VAL A 358 -4.94 8.17 -2.30
C VAL A 358 -3.83 7.83 -1.31
N THR A 359 -3.99 8.31 -0.08
CA THR A 359 -3.27 7.77 1.09
C THR A 359 -4.21 7.56 2.26
N CYS A 360 -3.98 6.52 3.06
CA CYS A 360 -4.76 6.29 4.27
C CYS A 360 -4.11 7.00 5.47
N ASP A 361 -4.84 7.95 6.05
CA ASP A 361 -4.49 8.63 7.28
C ASP A 361 -4.85 7.73 8.47
N CYS A 362 -3.84 7.03 8.97
CA CYS A 362 -3.94 6.10 10.10
C CYS A 362 -3.74 6.79 11.46
N ALA A 363 -3.73 8.12 11.56
CA ALA A 363 -3.31 8.82 12.79
C ALA A 363 -4.15 8.45 14.03
N PHE A 364 -5.46 8.25 13.85
CA PHE A 364 -6.41 7.86 14.90
C PHE A 364 -6.76 6.35 14.89
N SER A 365 -6.01 5.56 14.13
CA SER A 365 -6.12 4.09 14.09
C SER A 365 -5.06 3.46 14.99
N ALA A 366 -5.38 2.31 15.60
CA ALA A 366 -4.39 1.47 16.31
C ALA A 366 -3.53 0.61 15.36
N TYR A 367 -3.55 0.93 14.06
CA TYR A 367 -2.83 0.26 12.99
C TYR A 367 -1.99 1.26 12.18
N ASP A 368 -1.03 0.76 11.42
CA ASP A 368 -0.11 1.50 10.56
C ASP A 368 -0.03 0.89 9.14
N GLY A 369 0.91 1.39 8.33
CA GLY A 369 1.11 0.96 6.95
C GLY A 369 0.24 1.71 5.93
N PRO A 370 0.46 1.50 4.62
CA PRO A 370 -0.17 2.30 3.56
C PRO A 370 -1.71 2.23 3.54
N PHE A 371 -2.27 1.15 4.10
CA PHE A 371 -3.71 0.86 4.14
C PHE A 371 -4.27 0.72 5.57
N CYS A 372 -3.51 1.16 6.59
CA CYS A 372 -3.85 1.02 8.01
C CYS A 372 -4.16 -0.44 8.43
N SER A 373 -3.35 -1.38 7.94
CA SER A 373 -3.52 -2.83 8.16
C SER A 373 -2.47 -3.46 9.07
N ASN A 374 -1.37 -2.74 9.38
CA ASN A 374 -0.27 -3.28 10.19
C ASN A 374 -0.58 -3.05 11.68
N GLU A 375 -0.88 -4.11 12.42
CA GLU A 375 -1.32 -4.02 13.83
C GLU A 375 -0.21 -3.51 14.76
N ILE A 376 -0.46 -2.42 15.50
CA ILE A 376 0.47 -1.97 16.55
C ILE A 376 0.33 -2.88 17.77
N SER A 377 1.43 -3.51 18.16
CA SER A 377 1.49 -4.54 19.21
C SER A 377 2.66 -4.30 20.16
N ALA A 378 2.46 -4.62 21.45
CA ALA A 378 3.47 -4.50 22.48
C ALA A 378 3.39 -5.66 23.49
N TYR A 379 4.55 -6.18 23.90
CA TYR A 379 4.68 -7.10 25.02
C TYR A 379 4.87 -6.31 26.33
N PHE A 380 4.05 -6.60 27.34
CA PHE A 380 4.13 -6.07 28.69
C PHE A 380 4.73 -7.12 29.62
N GLY A 381 5.90 -6.81 30.21
CA GLY A 381 6.51 -7.62 31.27
C GLY A 381 5.81 -7.43 32.61
N THR A 382 6.08 -8.32 33.57
CA THR A 382 5.51 -8.27 34.93
C THR A 382 5.76 -6.93 35.61
N GLY A 383 4.69 -6.31 36.13
CA GLY A 383 4.74 -5.02 36.82
C GLY A 383 4.87 -3.79 35.91
N SER A 384 4.85 -3.97 34.58
CA SER A 384 4.92 -2.84 33.63
C SER A 384 3.60 -2.08 33.56
N SER A 385 3.68 -0.79 33.24
CA SER A 385 2.52 0.08 33.04
C SER A 385 2.72 1.07 31.91
N MET A 386 1.61 1.49 31.31
CA MET A 386 1.55 2.56 30.32
C MET A 386 0.34 3.44 30.63
N THR A 387 0.58 4.74 30.82
CA THR A 387 -0.45 5.74 31.08
C THR A 387 -0.49 6.73 29.93
N TYR A 388 -1.63 6.80 29.23
CA TYR A 388 -1.94 7.82 28.24
C TYR A 388 -2.77 8.93 28.90
N ASN A 389 -2.27 10.15 28.86
CA ASN A 389 -2.95 11.32 29.40
C ASN A 389 -3.75 12.01 28.30
N PHE A 390 -5.04 12.29 28.53
CA PHE A 390 -5.88 12.97 27.53
C PHE A 390 -5.61 14.47 27.45
N GLN A 391 -5.00 15.05 28.49
CA GLN A 391 -4.68 16.47 28.61
C GLN A 391 -3.15 16.68 28.64
N GLU A 392 -2.69 17.72 27.94
CA GLU A 392 -1.28 18.15 28.02
C GLU A 392 -1.00 18.81 29.37
N HIS A 393 0.14 18.48 29.97
CA HIS A 393 0.56 19.07 31.24
C HIS A 393 0.91 20.55 31.03
N TYR A 394 0.01 21.44 31.42
CA TYR A 394 0.39 22.82 31.72
C TYR A 394 1.09 22.85 33.07
N THR A 395 2.34 23.30 33.08
CA THR A 395 3.09 23.58 34.31
C THR A 395 2.52 24.82 34.98
N LEU A 396 1.57 24.63 35.89
CA LEU A 396 1.09 25.70 36.77
C LEU A 396 1.99 25.79 38.01
N SER A 397 2.51 27.00 38.24
CA SER A 397 3.25 27.39 39.44
C SER A 397 2.42 27.14 40.71
N GLU A 398 3.08 26.82 41.84
CA GLU A 398 2.48 26.30 43.08
C GLU A 398 1.45 27.19 43.80
N ASN A 399 1.09 28.36 43.26
CA ASN A 399 0.24 29.36 43.92
C ASN A 399 -1.08 29.64 43.17
N SER A 400 -2.01 28.68 43.15
CA SER A 400 -3.44 28.98 42.96
C SER A 400 -4.36 27.87 43.51
N SER A 401 -4.64 27.89 44.81
CA SER A 401 -5.74 27.12 45.38
C SER A 401 -7.11 27.56 44.83
N SER A 402 -8.06 26.61 44.80
CA SER A 402 -9.52 26.78 44.56
C SER A 402 -10.08 27.29 43.22
N LEU A 403 -9.28 27.74 42.25
CA LEU A 403 -9.80 28.17 40.92
C LEU A 403 -9.72 27.12 39.79
N VAL A 404 -9.23 25.91 40.07
CA VAL A 404 -8.86 24.93 39.03
C VAL A 404 -10.07 24.34 38.27
N SER A 405 -11.26 24.30 38.86
CA SER A 405 -12.41 23.61 38.24
C SER A 405 -13.02 24.30 37.01
N SER A 406 -12.81 25.61 36.81
CA SER A 406 -13.64 26.42 35.89
C SER A 406 -13.08 26.64 34.48
N LEU A 407 -11.88 26.14 34.18
CA LEU A 407 -11.23 26.26 32.85
C LEU A 407 -11.32 24.97 32.01
N HIS A 408 -11.99 23.95 32.51
CA HIS A 408 -12.09 22.65 31.85
C HIS A 408 -13.14 22.68 30.73
N ARG A 409 -12.72 22.41 29.49
CA ARG A 409 -13.64 21.94 28.45
C ARG A 409 -13.97 20.49 28.74
N ASP A 410 -14.94 20.27 29.61
CA ASP A 410 -15.38 18.92 29.97
C ASP A 410 -15.95 18.21 28.73
N VAL A 411 -15.21 17.21 28.26
CA VAL A 411 -15.65 16.32 27.18
C VAL A 411 -16.46 15.20 27.82
N THR A 412 -17.75 15.43 27.97
CA THR A 412 -18.71 14.38 28.34
C THR A 412 -18.87 13.39 27.20
N LEU A 413 -18.59 12.11 27.48
CA LEU A 413 -18.78 11.00 26.55
C LEU A 413 -20.13 10.35 26.82
N THR A 414 -21.07 10.47 25.88
CA THR A 414 -22.28 9.63 25.80
C THR A 414 -22.08 8.39 24.94
N ARG A 415 -20.94 8.30 24.25
CA ARG A 415 -20.60 7.16 23.38
C ARG A 415 -19.10 6.95 23.30
N GLU A 416 -18.67 5.69 23.32
CA GLU A 416 -17.30 5.32 22.99
C GLU A 416 -17.20 3.93 22.38
N MET A 417 -16.19 3.77 21.54
CA MET A 417 -15.79 2.48 21.00
C MET A 417 -14.39 2.13 21.52
N ILE A 418 -14.27 0.93 22.06
CA ILE A 418 -13.04 0.38 22.59
C ILE A 418 -12.72 -0.87 21.79
N THR A 419 -11.49 -0.95 21.28
CA THR A 419 -10.98 -2.15 20.63
C THR A 419 -9.65 -2.50 21.27
N LEU A 420 -9.46 -3.76 21.64
CA LEU A 420 -8.17 -4.27 22.07
C LEU A 420 -8.05 -5.75 21.71
N SER A 421 -6.88 -6.12 21.22
CA SER A 421 -6.45 -7.50 21.05
C SER A 421 -5.51 -7.84 22.21
N PHE A 422 -5.61 -9.02 22.80
CA PHE A 422 -4.71 -9.45 23.87
C PHE A 422 -4.40 -10.95 23.84
N ARG A 423 -3.26 -11.30 24.43
CA ARG A 423 -2.83 -12.68 24.66
C ARG A 423 -2.14 -12.78 26.02
N THR A 424 -2.69 -13.57 26.93
CA THR A 424 -2.14 -13.77 28.28
C THR A 424 -2.46 -15.17 28.84
N THR A 425 -1.72 -15.57 29.87
CA THR A 425 -1.94 -16.75 30.72
C THR A 425 -2.02 -16.37 32.21
N ARG A 426 -2.23 -15.09 32.53
CA ARG A 426 -2.29 -14.57 33.89
C ARG A 426 -3.72 -14.16 34.27
N THR A 427 -4.10 -14.45 35.51
CA THR A 427 -5.31 -13.96 36.17
C THR A 427 -5.01 -13.61 37.63
N PRO A 428 -5.76 -12.67 38.25
CA PRO A 428 -6.56 -11.64 37.58
C PRO A 428 -5.64 -10.69 36.78
N SER A 429 -6.18 -10.02 35.77
CA SER A 429 -5.38 -9.09 34.95
C SER A 429 -6.19 -7.89 34.47
N LEU A 430 -5.58 -6.71 34.52
CA LEU A 430 -6.18 -5.46 34.04
C LEU A 430 -5.85 -5.24 32.56
N LEU A 431 -6.82 -5.39 31.68
CA LEU A 431 -6.62 -5.15 30.24
C LEU A 431 -6.61 -3.66 29.91
N LEU A 432 -7.53 -2.90 30.51
CA LEU A 432 -7.69 -1.45 30.29
C LEU A 432 -8.40 -0.80 31.48
N TYR A 433 -7.94 0.38 31.88
CA TYR A 433 -8.60 1.24 32.87
C TYR A 433 -8.66 2.68 32.35
N VAL A 434 -9.77 3.36 32.55
CA VAL A 434 -9.95 4.77 32.21
C VAL A 434 -10.51 5.50 33.42
N SER A 435 -9.87 6.59 33.82
CA SER A 435 -10.24 7.40 34.98
C SER A 435 -10.78 8.76 34.57
N SER A 436 -11.75 9.27 35.34
CA SER A 436 -12.21 10.66 35.31
C SER A 436 -11.52 11.51 36.38
N PHE A 437 -11.68 12.84 36.30
CA PHE A 437 -11.48 13.76 37.42
C PHE A 437 -12.61 13.69 38.48
N TYR A 438 -13.80 13.18 38.13
CA TYR A 438 -14.97 13.09 39.03
C TYR A 438 -15.13 11.74 39.74
N GLU A 439 -14.05 10.96 39.87
CA GLU A 439 -14.04 9.60 40.46
C GLU A 439 -14.91 8.55 39.73
N GLU A 440 -15.43 8.91 38.55
CA GLU A 440 -15.97 7.99 37.55
C GLU A 440 -14.84 7.16 36.91
N TYR A 441 -15.13 5.91 36.54
CA TYR A 441 -14.16 5.05 35.83
C TYR A 441 -14.81 3.96 34.98
N LEU A 442 -14.01 3.46 34.04
CA LEU A 442 -14.25 2.23 33.29
C LEU A 442 -13.08 1.27 33.48
N SER A 443 -13.37 0.00 33.80
CA SER A 443 -12.36 -1.06 33.85
C SER A 443 -12.75 -2.28 33.01
N VAL A 444 -11.76 -2.87 32.35
CA VAL A 444 -11.87 -4.14 31.61
C VAL A 444 -10.84 -5.08 32.20
N ILE A 445 -11.31 -6.15 32.84
CA ILE A 445 -10.46 -7.10 33.58
C ILE A 445 -10.74 -8.55 33.16
N LEU A 446 -9.72 -9.39 33.35
CA LEU A 446 -9.90 -10.82 33.52
C LEU A 446 -9.99 -11.11 35.01
N ALA A 447 -11.09 -11.74 35.44
CA ALA A 447 -11.28 -12.19 36.81
C ALA A 447 -10.36 -13.38 37.16
N ASN A 448 -10.36 -13.82 38.42
CA ASN A 448 -9.47 -14.90 38.89
C ASN A 448 -9.67 -16.23 38.11
N ASN A 449 -10.91 -16.52 37.70
CA ASN A 449 -11.30 -17.66 36.86
C ASN A 449 -11.05 -17.45 35.34
N GLY A 450 -10.55 -16.27 34.95
CA GLY A 450 -10.28 -15.89 33.57
C GLY A 450 -11.50 -15.45 32.76
N SER A 451 -12.67 -15.23 33.38
CA SER A 451 -13.80 -14.62 32.66
C SER A 451 -13.57 -13.13 32.41
N LEU A 452 -14.06 -12.63 31.28
CA LEU A 452 -14.02 -11.21 30.95
C LEU A 452 -15.09 -10.47 31.73
N GLN A 453 -14.68 -9.45 32.47
CA GLN A 453 -15.57 -8.58 33.21
C GLN A 453 -15.32 -7.11 32.82
N ILE A 454 -16.40 -6.37 32.63
CA ILE A 454 -16.39 -4.95 32.28
C ILE A 454 -17.18 -4.22 33.37
N ARG A 455 -16.59 -3.16 33.93
CA ARG A 455 -17.21 -2.33 34.98
C ARG A 455 -17.28 -0.88 34.56
N TYR A 456 -18.42 -0.26 34.76
CA TYR A 456 -18.63 1.18 34.59
C TYR A 456 -19.09 1.78 35.91
N LYS A 457 -18.42 2.84 36.38
CA LYS A 457 -18.90 3.73 37.44
C LYS A 457 -19.07 5.11 36.82
N LEU A 458 -20.30 5.45 36.43
CA LEU A 458 -20.64 6.73 35.78
C LEU A 458 -21.24 7.78 36.73
N ASP A 459 -21.47 7.40 37.99
CA ASP A 459 -21.86 8.31 39.06
C ASP A 459 -20.97 8.04 40.29
N ARG A 460 -20.39 9.10 40.84
CA ARG A 460 -19.54 9.07 42.03
C ARG A 460 -20.23 8.42 43.23
N HIS A 461 -21.54 8.65 43.38
CA HIS A 461 -22.37 8.25 44.51
C HIS A 461 -22.96 6.83 44.36
N GLN A 462 -22.80 6.21 43.19
CA GLN A 462 -23.30 4.85 42.93
C GLN A 462 -22.17 3.82 42.89
N ASN A 463 -22.54 2.55 43.11
CA ASN A 463 -21.66 1.42 42.88
C ASN A 463 -21.46 1.19 41.37
N PRO A 464 -20.32 0.62 40.93
CA PRO A 464 -20.12 0.30 39.53
C PRO A 464 -21.11 -0.77 39.03
N ASP A 465 -21.66 -0.56 37.84
CA ASP A 465 -22.27 -1.62 37.04
C ASP A 465 -21.20 -2.65 36.66
N ALA A 466 -21.30 -3.88 37.18
CA ALA A 466 -20.31 -4.93 36.94
C ALA A 466 -20.89 -6.08 36.11
N PHE A 467 -20.48 -6.20 34.84
CA PHE A 467 -20.96 -7.24 33.94
C PHE A 467 -19.92 -8.34 33.78
N ASN A 468 -20.30 -9.56 34.14
CA ASN A 468 -19.56 -10.77 33.82
C ASN A 468 -20.12 -11.36 32.53
N PHE A 469 -19.28 -11.56 31.52
CA PHE A 469 -19.71 -12.17 30.27
C PHE A 469 -19.27 -13.64 30.23
N ASP A 470 -20.24 -14.55 30.03
CA ASP A 470 -20.00 -15.99 29.95
C ASP A 470 -19.25 -16.38 28.65
N PHE A 471 -17.96 -16.08 28.65
CA PHE A 471 -16.97 -16.60 27.72
C PHE A 471 -16.12 -17.64 28.47
N LYS A 472 -15.53 -18.59 27.73
CA LYS A 472 -14.53 -19.49 28.32
C LYS A 472 -13.35 -18.66 28.86
N ASN A 473 -12.57 -19.23 29.79
CA ASN A 473 -11.36 -18.61 30.33
C ASN A 473 -10.51 -18.01 29.19
N MET A 474 -10.31 -16.69 29.21
CA MET A 474 -9.58 -15.94 28.18
C MET A 474 -8.11 -15.69 28.54
N ALA A 475 -7.64 -16.25 29.66
CA ALA A 475 -6.22 -16.35 30.00
C ALA A 475 -5.67 -17.74 29.59
N ASP A 476 -6.06 -18.22 28.41
CA ASP A 476 -5.72 -19.54 27.89
C ASP A 476 -4.44 -19.55 27.02
N GLY A 477 -3.82 -18.38 26.80
CA GLY A 477 -2.64 -18.22 25.96
C GLY A 477 -2.92 -18.08 24.45
N HIS A 478 -4.18 -18.01 24.01
CA HIS A 478 -4.57 -17.66 22.64
C HIS A 478 -4.73 -16.14 22.46
N LEU A 479 -4.95 -15.72 21.21
CA LEU A 479 -5.26 -14.33 20.87
C LEU A 479 -6.77 -14.11 20.97
N HIS A 480 -7.16 -13.10 21.76
CA HIS A 480 -8.54 -12.62 21.84
C HIS A 480 -8.65 -11.19 21.34
N GLN A 481 -9.63 -10.93 20.48
CA GLN A 481 -10.01 -9.60 20.02
C GLN A 481 -11.32 -9.21 20.72
N VAL A 482 -11.30 -8.11 21.48
CA VAL A 482 -12.44 -7.58 22.21
C VAL A 482 -12.84 -6.24 21.62
N LYS A 483 -14.13 -6.10 21.31
CA LYS A 483 -14.75 -4.83 20.90
C LYS A 483 -15.90 -4.52 21.86
N ILE A 484 -15.85 -3.32 22.44
CA ILE A 484 -16.88 -2.78 23.31
C ILE A 484 -17.39 -1.50 22.64
N ASN A 485 -18.70 -1.36 22.49
CA ASN A 485 -19.34 -0.17 21.95
C ASN A 485 -20.43 0.26 22.93
N ARG A 486 -20.29 1.44 23.53
CA ARG A 486 -21.33 2.03 24.38
C ARG A 486 -22.03 3.16 23.63
N GLU A 487 -23.36 3.13 23.69
CA GLU A 487 -24.25 4.20 23.27
C GLU A 487 -25.21 4.47 24.44
N GLU A 488 -25.00 5.60 25.11
CA GLU A 488 -25.69 6.01 26.34
C GLU A 488 -25.61 4.91 27.43
N ALA A 489 -26.74 4.38 27.89
CA ALA A 489 -26.75 3.29 28.87
C ALA A 489 -26.46 1.90 28.25
N VAL A 490 -26.48 1.75 26.92
CA VAL A 490 -26.38 0.45 26.26
C VAL A 490 -24.93 0.11 25.96
N VAL A 491 -24.43 -0.99 26.53
CA VAL A 491 -23.08 -1.52 26.24
C VAL A 491 -23.20 -2.81 25.44
N ILE A 492 -22.56 -2.83 24.27
CA ILE A 492 -22.50 -3.99 23.36
C ILE A 492 -21.07 -4.52 23.34
N VAL A 493 -20.91 -5.83 23.58
CA VAL A 493 -19.62 -6.51 23.67
C VAL A 493 -19.55 -7.65 22.65
N GLU A 494 -18.45 -7.68 21.90
CA GLU A 494 -18.15 -8.66 20.86
C GLU A 494 -16.74 -9.21 21.09
N VAL A 495 -16.58 -10.53 21.08
CA VAL A 495 -15.30 -11.22 21.31
C VAL A 495 -15.03 -12.19 20.17
N ASN A 496 -13.88 -12.09 19.51
CA ASN A 496 -13.50 -12.98 18.40
C ASN A 496 -14.58 -13.14 17.31
N GLN A 497 -15.30 -12.06 16.99
CA GLN A 497 -16.42 -12.04 16.02
C GLN A 497 -17.60 -12.97 16.42
N SER A 498 -17.76 -13.24 17.72
CA SER A 498 -18.91 -13.97 18.26
C SER A 498 -20.23 -13.21 18.10
N ALA A 499 -21.35 -13.88 18.41
CA ALA A 499 -22.60 -13.19 18.68
C ALA A 499 -22.37 -12.07 19.72
N LYS A 500 -22.94 -10.89 19.44
CA LYS A 500 -22.85 -9.71 20.30
C LYS A 500 -23.68 -9.93 21.57
N LYS A 501 -23.10 -9.61 22.72
CA LYS A 501 -23.81 -9.58 24.02
C LYS A 501 -24.10 -8.14 24.38
N GLN A 502 -25.31 -7.86 24.85
CA GLN A 502 -25.77 -6.51 25.22
C GLN A 502 -26.13 -6.47 26.70
N VAL A 503 -25.76 -5.39 27.37
CA VAL A 503 -26.13 -5.07 28.75
C VAL A 503 -26.53 -3.60 28.86
N ILE A 504 -27.22 -3.23 29.94
CA ILE A 504 -27.74 -1.88 30.19
C ILE A 504 -27.18 -1.39 31.52
N LEU A 505 -26.61 -0.18 31.53
CA LEU A 505 -26.07 0.51 32.69
C LEU A 505 -27.19 1.06 33.58
N SER A 506 -26.99 0.98 34.90
CA SER A 506 -27.83 1.63 35.90
C SER A 506 -27.16 2.87 36.52
N SER A 507 -25.82 2.94 36.50
CA SER A 507 -25.03 4.03 37.10
C SER A 507 -25.05 5.35 36.31
N GLY A 508 -25.50 5.36 35.04
CA GLY A 508 -25.62 6.59 34.26
C GLY A 508 -25.51 6.39 32.73
N THR A 509 -25.54 7.50 32.00
CA THR A 509 -25.43 7.59 30.53
C THR A 509 -24.22 8.40 30.05
N GLU A 510 -23.54 9.10 30.96
CA GLU A 510 -22.48 10.07 30.67
C GLU A 510 -21.18 9.67 31.39
N PHE A 511 -20.05 9.78 30.70
CA PHE A 511 -18.72 9.60 31.29
C PHE A 511 -17.95 10.92 31.12
N ASN A 512 -17.79 11.65 32.22
CA ASN A 512 -17.37 13.03 32.27
C ASN A 512 -15.86 13.16 32.49
N ALA A 513 -15.28 14.30 32.05
CA ALA A 513 -13.93 14.74 32.38
C ALA A 513 -12.86 13.63 32.39
N VAL A 514 -12.76 12.85 31.30
CA VAL A 514 -11.82 11.73 31.20
C VAL A 514 -10.36 12.21 31.30
N LYS A 515 -9.65 11.74 32.32
CA LYS A 515 -8.31 12.16 32.73
C LYS A 515 -7.20 11.34 32.07
N SER A 516 -7.23 10.03 32.25
CA SER A 516 -6.18 9.13 31.75
C SER A 516 -6.67 7.72 31.45
N LEU A 517 -5.98 7.06 30.52
CA LEU A 517 -6.13 5.63 30.20
C LEU A 517 -4.86 4.91 30.63
N ILE A 518 -5.01 3.81 31.38
CA ILE A 518 -3.92 3.00 31.92
C ILE A 518 -4.01 1.56 31.39
N LEU A 519 -2.87 1.03 30.95
CA LEU A 519 -2.65 -0.36 30.59
C LEU A 519 -1.58 -0.95 31.53
N GLY A 520 -1.76 -2.19 31.99
CA GLY A 520 -0.79 -2.82 32.90
C GLY A 520 -1.02 -2.48 34.37
N LYS A 521 0.05 -2.46 35.17
CA LYS A 521 -0.05 -2.27 36.63
C LYS A 521 -0.28 -0.82 37.03
N PHE A 522 -1.15 -0.56 38.00
CA PHE A 522 -1.16 0.73 38.73
C PHE A 522 -1.43 0.53 40.22
N LEU A 523 -1.15 1.57 41.01
CA LEU A 523 -1.36 1.59 42.45
C LEU A 523 -2.55 2.51 42.78
N GLU A 524 -3.26 2.15 43.85
CA GLU A 524 -4.63 2.56 44.22
C GLU A 524 -5.07 3.99 43.87
N VAL A 525 -6.33 4.06 43.41
CA VAL A 525 -7.24 5.18 43.68
C VAL A 525 -8.26 4.66 44.69
N ALA A 526 -8.49 5.41 45.78
CA ALA A 526 -9.24 4.94 46.95
C ALA A 526 -10.66 4.40 46.62
N ASP A 527 -11.30 5.02 45.62
CA ASP A 527 -12.72 4.81 45.26
C ASP A 527 -12.95 3.73 44.18
N THR A 528 -11.95 2.87 43.95
CA THR A 528 -12.03 1.72 43.02
C THR A 528 -12.54 0.45 43.71
N ASP A 529 -13.34 -0.35 43.00
CA ASP A 529 -13.90 -1.59 43.55
C ASP A 529 -12.84 -2.67 43.83
N PRO A 530 -13.12 -3.64 44.72
CA PRO A 530 -12.13 -4.63 45.16
C PRO A 530 -11.54 -5.50 44.04
N ASP A 531 -12.30 -5.77 42.97
CA ASP A 531 -11.84 -6.63 41.87
C ASP A 531 -11.00 -5.85 40.86
N THR A 532 -11.42 -4.64 40.48
CA THR A 532 -10.58 -3.72 39.68
C THR A 532 -9.26 -3.46 40.39
N ARG A 533 -9.30 -3.20 41.71
CA ARG A 533 -8.09 -2.97 42.53
C ARG A 533 -7.16 -4.18 42.55
N ARG A 534 -7.70 -5.39 42.68
CA ARG A 534 -6.93 -6.65 42.62
C ARG A 534 -6.29 -6.87 41.24
N ALA A 535 -7.06 -6.67 40.17
CA ALA A 535 -6.58 -6.77 38.80
C ALA A 535 -5.51 -5.71 38.48
N ALA A 536 -5.68 -4.47 38.97
CA ALA A 536 -4.70 -3.38 38.82
C ALA A 536 -3.39 -3.66 39.57
N ALA A 537 -3.46 -4.24 40.78
CA ALA A 537 -2.28 -4.63 41.55
C ALA A 537 -1.47 -5.76 40.90
N SER A 538 -2.14 -6.73 40.27
CA SER A 538 -1.50 -7.74 39.40
C SER A 538 -0.97 -7.12 38.10
N GLY A 539 -1.72 -6.16 37.54
CA GLY A 539 -1.46 -5.53 36.24
C GLY A 539 -1.79 -6.44 35.07
N PHE A 540 -1.08 -6.25 33.96
CA PHE A 540 -1.13 -7.12 32.79
C PHE A 540 0.26 -7.70 32.51
N THR A 541 0.31 -8.92 31.99
CA THR A 541 1.54 -9.53 31.47
C THR A 541 1.18 -10.41 30.28
N GLY A 542 1.86 -10.20 29.16
CA GLY A 542 1.47 -10.80 27.88
C GLY A 542 1.58 -9.78 26.75
N CYS A 543 0.86 -10.01 25.66
CA CYS A 543 0.85 -9.13 24.50
C CYS A 543 -0.48 -8.35 24.42
N LEU A 544 -0.41 -7.04 24.22
CA LEU A 544 -1.54 -6.18 23.84
C LEU A 544 -1.32 -5.64 22.43
N SER A 545 -2.37 -5.59 21.63
CA SER A 545 -2.33 -5.01 20.28
C SER A 545 -3.66 -4.37 19.90
N ALA A 546 -3.67 -3.56 18.84
CA ALA A 546 -4.86 -2.83 18.36
C ALA A 546 -5.61 -1.98 19.40
N VAL A 547 -4.96 -1.63 20.52
CA VAL A 547 -5.60 -0.93 21.66
C VAL A 547 -6.02 0.48 21.27
N ARG A 548 -7.32 0.76 21.41
CA ARG A 548 -7.94 2.05 21.12
C ARG A 548 -9.09 2.35 22.07
N PHE A 549 -9.22 3.61 22.46
CA PHE A 549 -10.37 4.17 23.18
C PHE A 549 -10.83 5.44 22.45
N GLY A 550 -11.97 5.37 21.76
CA GLY A 550 -12.42 6.44 20.86
C GLY A 550 -11.37 6.77 19.79
N ARG A 551 -10.78 7.97 19.85
CA ARG A 551 -9.69 8.41 18.96
C ARG A 551 -8.28 8.19 19.53
N ALA A 552 -8.14 7.77 20.78
CA ALA A 552 -6.83 7.56 21.41
C ALA A 552 -6.30 6.15 21.12
N ALA A 553 -5.08 6.07 20.58
CA ALA A 553 -4.36 4.82 20.29
C ALA A 553 -3.08 4.75 21.16
N PRO A 554 -3.17 4.37 22.45
CA PRO A 554 -2.09 4.52 23.42
C PRO A 554 -0.80 3.79 23.04
N LEU A 555 -0.88 2.54 22.56
CA LEU A 555 0.29 1.78 22.11
C LEU A 555 1.00 2.47 20.93
N LYS A 556 0.22 3.08 20.02
CA LYS A 556 0.77 3.81 18.87
C LYS A 556 1.47 5.10 19.31
N ALA A 557 0.85 5.87 20.20
CA ALA A 557 1.46 7.07 20.77
C ALA A 557 2.78 6.77 21.51
N ALA A 558 2.88 5.60 22.17
CA ALA A 558 4.11 5.16 22.83
C ALA A 558 5.20 4.68 21.86
N LEU A 559 4.85 3.86 20.85
CA LEU A 559 5.82 3.17 19.99
C LEU A 559 6.15 3.93 18.69
N ARG A 560 5.34 4.93 18.33
CA ARG A 560 5.46 5.74 17.10
C ARG A 560 5.20 7.23 17.44
N PRO A 561 6.04 7.85 18.28
CA PRO A 561 5.83 9.23 18.71
C PRO A 561 5.92 10.20 17.51
N SER A 562 4.91 11.07 17.39
CA SER A 562 4.77 12.07 16.31
C SER A 562 4.57 13.50 16.84
N GLY A 563 4.84 13.73 18.13
CA GLY A 563 4.67 15.00 18.83
C GLY A 563 5.05 14.88 20.32
N PRO A 564 4.64 15.83 21.17
CA PRO A 564 4.88 15.77 22.62
C PRO A 564 4.35 14.46 23.23
N SER A 565 5.12 13.84 24.12
CA SER A 565 4.74 12.54 24.68
C SER A 565 3.55 12.66 25.64
N ARG A 566 2.37 12.30 25.14
CA ARG A 566 1.16 12.11 25.97
C ARG A 566 1.18 10.79 26.76
N VAL A 567 2.23 9.98 26.61
CA VAL A 567 2.36 8.67 27.25
C VAL A 567 3.52 8.62 28.21
N THR A 568 3.27 8.05 29.40
CA THR A 568 4.28 7.64 30.36
C THR A 568 4.34 6.12 30.40
N VAL A 569 5.54 5.55 30.28
CA VAL A 569 5.77 4.10 30.38
C VAL A 569 6.63 3.80 31.60
N ARG A 570 6.29 2.75 32.36
CA ARG A 570 7.09 2.24 33.48
C ARG A 570 7.27 0.73 33.33
N GLY A 571 8.44 0.22 33.71
CA GLY A 571 8.77 -1.20 33.50
C GLY A 571 9.06 -1.55 32.04
N HIS A 572 8.91 -2.82 31.67
CA HIS A 572 9.33 -3.36 30.38
C HIS A 572 8.16 -3.50 29.41
N VAL A 573 7.98 -2.50 28.54
CA VAL A 573 7.08 -2.56 27.38
C VAL A 573 7.89 -2.54 26.09
N ALA A 574 7.81 -3.59 25.29
CA ALA A 574 8.59 -3.74 24.05
C ALA A 574 7.68 -3.89 22.81
N PRO A 575 8.00 -3.26 21.67
CA PRO A 575 7.25 -3.43 20.42
C PRO A 575 7.35 -4.88 19.90
N MET A 576 6.27 -5.36 19.27
CA MET A 576 6.19 -6.73 18.75
C MET A 576 5.50 -6.76 17.38
N THR A 577 5.82 -7.74 16.54
CA THR A 577 5.21 -7.95 15.22
C THR A 577 3.93 -8.80 15.33
N GLY A 578 2.85 -8.21 15.85
CA GLY A 578 1.56 -8.88 16.06
C GLY A 578 1.54 -9.79 17.30
N CYS A 579 0.39 -9.87 17.99
CA CYS A 579 0.23 -10.77 19.15
C CYS A 579 -0.11 -12.24 18.77
N ALA A 580 -0.41 -12.50 17.48
CA ALA A 580 -0.67 -13.85 16.97
C ALA A 580 0.59 -14.74 16.96
N ALA A 581 1.76 -14.15 16.65
CA ALA A 581 3.03 -14.85 16.71
C ALA A 581 3.33 -15.27 18.15
N GLY A 582 3.47 -16.58 18.38
CA GLY A 582 3.87 -17.10 19.69
C GLY A 582 5.27 -16.62 20.06
N ALA A 583 5.42 -16.10 21.28
CA ALA A 583 6.74 -15.95 21.86
C ALA A 583 7.37 -17.33 22.01
N ALA A 584 8.36 -17.63 21.17
CA ALA A 584 9.26 -18.74 21.43
C ALA A 584 9.91 -18.55 22.81
N SER A 585 10.15 -19.65 23.51
CA SER A 585 10.72 -19.67 24.85
C SER A 585 12.04 -18.88 24.91
N GLY A 586 12.24 -18.18 26.02
CA GLY A 586 13.19 -17.08 26.08
C GLY A 586 14.66 -17.45 25.90
N SER A 587 15.41 -16.51 25.32
CA SER A 587 16.83 -16.30 25.59
C SER A 587 17.11 -14.79 25.47
N PRO A 588 17.89 -14.19 26.38
CA PRO A 588 18.12 -12.75 26.38
C PRO A 588 18.98 -12.34 25.19
N ALA A 589 18.77 -11.11 24.71
CA ALA A 589 19.55 -10.55 23.61
C ALA A 589 21.05 -10.56 23.92
N ARG A 590 21.83 -11.28 23.11
CA ARG A 590 23.26 -11.01 22.90
C ARG A 590 23.44 -10.57 21.46
N GLY A 591 23.76 -9.30 21.27
CA GLY A 591 24.25 -8.83 19.98
C GLY A 591 25.57 -9.53 19.67
N LEU A 592 25.69 -10.08 18.47
CA LEU A 592 26.98 -10.48 17.92
C LEU A 592 27.32 -9.58 16.75
N ALA A 593 28.37 -8.78 16.94
CA ALA A 593 29.13 -8.21 15.85
C ALA A 593 29.76 -9.34 15.00
N PRO A 594 29.94 -9.16 13.68
CA PRO A 594 30.62 -10.14 12.85
C PRO A 594 32.12 -10.17 13.21
N ARG A 595 32.59 -11.28 13.78
CA ARG A 595 34.01 -11.56 14.00
C ARG A 595 34.51 -12.50 12.91
N LEU A 596 35.60 -12.12 12.23
CA LEU A 596 36.29 -12.94 11.23
C LEU A 596 37.06 -14.11 11.85
N ALA A 597 37.04 -15.25 11.17
CA ALA A 597 38.10 -16.25 11.08
C ALA A 597 37.78 -17.19 9.88
N GLY A 598 38.72 -17.73 9.09
CA GLY A 598 40.18 -17.54 9.10
C GLY A 598 41.01 -18.85 9.05
N GLY A 599 40.82 -19.71 8.02
CA GLY A 599 41.64 -20.93 7.77
C GLY A 599 41.42 -22.08 8.79
N THR A 600 41.79 -23.36 8.60
CA THR A 600 42.26 -24.23 7.48
C THR A 600 42.06 -25.71 7.92
N GLY A 601 41.89 -26.77 7.11
CA GLY A 601 41.83 -26.92 5.64
C GLY A 601 42.56 -28.21 5.17
N ARG A 602 41.87 -29.25 4.67
CA ARG A 602 42.48 -30.47 4.07
C ARG A 602 41.56 -31.20 3.06
N SER A 603 42.17 -31.66 1.96
CA SER A 603 41.69 -32.58 0.90
C SER A 603 41.16 -33.93 1.43
N GLY A 604 40.29 -34.72 0.78
CA GLY A 604 39.67 -34.84 -0.58
C GLY A 604 39.29 -36.34 -0.78
N PRO A 605 38.88 -36.89 -1.95
CA PRO A 605 38.24 -36.33 -3.16
C PRO A 605 36.88 -37.02 -3.52
N ALA A 606 36.24 -36.55 -4.60
CA ALA A 606 35.23 -37.15 -5.50
C ALA A 606 34.40 -38.40 -5.11
N ASP A 607 33.06 -38.27 -5.26
CA ASP A 607 32.23 -39.26 -5.98
C ASP A 607 31.05 -38.56 -6.69
N GLU A 608 30.47 -39.18 -7.72
CA GLU A 608 29.44 -38.61 -8.60
C GLU A 608 28.01 -38.67 -8.00
N GLY A 609 27.17 -37.69 -8.36
CA GLY A 609 25.76 -37.67 -7.95
C GLY A 609 24.94 -36.60 -8.68
N GLU A 610 23.88 -37.01 -9.36
CA GLU A 610 23.04 -36.17 -10.23
C GLU A 610 22.29 -35.05 -9.48
N PRO A 611 22.02 -33.89 -10.14
CA PRO A 611 21.23 -32.81 -9.53
C PRO A 611 19.72 -33.10 -9.58
N LEU A 612 19.14 -33.41 -8.43
CA LEU A 612 17.68 -33.48 -8.26
C LEU A 612 17.01 -32.13 -8.54
N VAL A 613 16.17 -32.09 -9.58
CA VAL A 613 15.36 -30.92 -9.95
C VAL A 613 14.15 -30.81 -9.03
N ASN A 614 14.22 -29.93 -8.02
CA ASN A 614 13.05 -29.50 -7.25
C ASN A 614 12.27 -28.41 -8.01
N ALA A 615 11.41 -28.84 -8.93
CA ALA A 615 10.37 -28.01 -9.52
C ALA A 615 9.03 -28.30 -8.84
N ASP A 616 8.62 -27.51 -7.84
CA ASP A 616 7.33 -27.72 -7.21
C ASP A 616 6.65 -26.43 -6.71
N ARG A 617 5.83 -25.81 -7.58
CA ARG A 617 4.75 -24.90 -7.17
C ARG A 617 3.69 -24.65 -8.26
N ARG A 618 3.13 -25.72 -8.88
CA ARG A 618 2.04 -25.56 -9.87
C ARG A 618 0.85 -26.54 -9.78
N ASP A 619 0.63 -27.26 -8.68
CA ASP A 619 -0.48 -28.24 -8.60
C ASP A 619 -1.63 -27.95 -7.62
N SER A 620 -1.63 -26.83 -6.87
CA SER A 620 -2.77 -26.54 -5.96
C SER A 620 -4.07 -26.14 -6.66
N ALA A 621 -4.04 -25.64 -7.90
CA ALA A 621 -5.25 -25.17 -8.60
C ALA A 621 -6.04 -26.30 -9.28
N VAL A 622 -5.35 -27.31 -9.84
CA VAL A 622 -5.98 -28.42 -10.55
C VAL A 622 -6.72 -29.34 -9.58
N ILE A 623 -6.09 -29.66 -8.44
CA ILE A 623 -6.68 -30.51 -7.40
C ILE A 623 -7.99 -29.90 -6.85
N GLY A 624 -8.02 -28.59 -6.60
CA GLY A 624 -9.22 -27.89 -6.15
C GLY A 624 -10.37 -27.96 -7.18
N GLY A 625 -10.06 -27.82 -8.47
CA GLY A 625 -11.04 -27.95 -9.56
C GLY A 625 -11.65 -29.36 -9.66
N VAL A 626 -10.82 -30.40 -9.57
CA VAL A 626 -11.30 -31.80 -9.62
C VAL A 626 -12.21 -32.12 -8.43
N ILE A 627 -11.84 -31.69 -7.21
CA ILE A 627 -12.68 -31.89 -6.02
C ILE A 627 -14.04 -31.20 -6.16
N ALA A 628 -14.09 -29.97 -6.68
CA ALA A 628 -15.33 -29.25 -6.91
C ALA A 628 -16.25 -29.96 -7.92
N VAL A 629 -15.70 -30.50 -9.01
CA VAL A 629 -16.46 -31.27 -10.01
C VAL A 629 -17.01 -32.57 -9.42
N VAL A 630 -16.22 -33.30 -8.63
CA VAL A 630 -16.68 -34.54 -7.96
C VAL A 630 -17.82 -34.26 -6.97
N ILE A 631 -17.70 -33.19 -6.16
CA ILE A 631 -18.78 -32.77 -5.25
C ILE A 631 -20.05 -32.40 -6.03
N PHE A 632 -19.92 -31.67 -7.13
CA PHE A 632 -21.06 -31.32 -7.98
C PHE A 632 -21.76 -32.54 -8.57
N ILE A 633 -21.01 -33.52 -9.09
CA ILE A 633 -21.57 -34.78 -9.61
C ILE A 633 -22.31 -35.56 -8.51
N LEU A 634 -21.74 -35.65 -7.31
CA LEU A 634 -22.39 -36.29 -6.16
C LEU A 634 -23.70 -35.60 -5.77
N LEU A 635 -23.74 -34.26 -5.77
CA LEU A 635 -24.96 -33.48 -5.53
C LEU A 635 -26.02 -33.68 -6.62
N CYS A 636 -25.63 -33.79 -7.90
CA CYS A 636 -26.55 -34.12 -8.98
C CYS A 636 -27.13 -35.54 -8.82
N ILE A 637 -26.29 -36.53 -8.46
CA ILE A 637 -26.75 -37.92 -8.24
C ILE A 637 -27.73 -37.99 -7.07
N THR A 638 -27.45 -37.32 -5.94
CA THR A 638 -28.38 -37.31 -4.79
C THR A 638 -29.70 -36.60 -5.13
N ALA A 639 -29.67 -35.49 -5.87
CA ALA A 639 -30.88 -34.79 -6.32
C ALA A 639 -31.75 -35.68 -7.25
N ILE A 640 -31.12 -36.41 -8.18
CA ILE A 640 -31.81 -37.38 -9.05
C ILE A 640 -32.39 -38.53 -8.23
N ALA A 641 -31.63 -39.09 -7.29
CA ALA A 641 -32.09 -40.17 -6.41
C ALA A 641 -33.29 -39.73 -5.55
N ILE A 642 -33.28 -38.51 -5.01
CA ILE A 642 -34.41 -37.92 -4.28
C ILE A 642 -35.65 -37.79 -5.19
N ARG A 643 -35.49 -37.29 -6.42
CA ARG A 643 -36.60 -37.21 -7.40
C ARG A 643 -37.19 -38.58 -7.72
N VAL A 644 -36.34 -39.58 -7.98
CA VAL A 644 -36.78 -40.96 -8.27
C VAL A 644 -37.46 -41.59 -7.04
N TYR A 645 -36.96 -41.33 -5.83
CA TYR A 645 -37.59 -41.79 -4.60
C TYR A 645 -38.97 -41.16 -4.38
N GLN A 646 -39.10 -39.83 -4.58
CA GLN A 646 -40.38 -39.13 -4.51
C GLN A 646 -41.38 -39.65 -5.55
N GLN A 647 -40.96 -39.87 -6.81
CA GLN A 647 -41.81 -40.47 -7.84
C GLN A 647 -42.23 -41.91 -7.49
N ARG A 648 -41.34 -42.74 -6.95
CA ARG A 648 -41.68 -44.09 -6.48
C ARG A 648 -42.63 -44.07 -5.28
N LYS A 649 -42.49 -43.11 -4.37
CA LYS A 649 -43.42 -42.92 -3.24
C LYS A 649 -44.82 -42.54 -3.73
N LEU A 650 -44.93 -41.56 -4.63
CA LEU A 650 -46.18 -41.15 -5.27
C LEU A 650 -46.85 -42.30 -6.05
N ARG A 651 -46.06 -43.16 -6.72
CA ARG A 651 -46.59 -44.33 -7.43
C ARG A 651 -47.19 -45.37 -6.46
N LYS A 652 -46.51 -45.66 -5.33
CA LYS A 652 -47.04 -46.53 -4.27
C LYS A 652 -48.27 -45.97 -3.54
N GLU A 653 -48.35 -44.65 -3.37
CA GLU A 653 -49.54 -43.99 -2.81
C GLU A 653 -50.74 -44.02 -3.77
N ASN A 654 -50.51 -44.10 -5.08
CA ASN A 654 -51.57 -44.29 -6.06
C ASN A 654 -51.99 -45.77 -6.19
N GLU A 655 -51.05 -46.72 -6.21
CA GLU A 655 -51.35 -48.16 -6.27
C GLU A 655 -52.15 -48.63 -5.03
N SER A 656 -51.83 -48.12 -3.83
CA SER A 656 -52.61 -48.43 -2.62
C SER A 656 -54.00 -47.78 -2.56
N LYS A 657 -54.27 -46.75 -3.37
CA LYS A 657 -55.60 -46.16 -3.57
C LYS A 657 -56.43 -46.89 -4.63
N VAL A 658 -55.80 -47.56 -5.60
CA VAL A 658 -56.48 -48.41 -6.58
C VAL A 658 -56.91 -49.73 -5.94
N SER A 659 -56.00 -50.41 -5.23
CA SER A 659 -56.31 -51.68 -4.55
C SER A 659 -57.43 -51.57 -3.51
N LYS A 660 -57.60 -50.40 -2.86
CA LYS A 660 -58.73 -50.15 -1.93
C LYS A 660 -60.08 -49.85 -2.61
N LYS A 661 -60.17 -49.93 -3.94
CA LYS A 661 -61.41 -49.71 -4.70
C LYS A 661 -61.95 -50.97 -5.40
N GLU A 662 -61.27 -52.11 -5.27
CA GLU A 662 -61.66 -53.38 -5.90
C GLU A 662 -62.06 -54.48 -4.87
N GLU A 663 -62.17 -54.13 -3.58
CA GLU A 663 -62.88 -54.94 -2.57
C GLU A 663 -64.13 -54.18 -2.08
N CYS A 664 -65.22 -54.30 -2.84
CA CYS A 664 -66.60 -53.99 -2.44
C CYS A 664 -67.59 -54.76 -3.34
#